data_AF-A0A519H3M5-F1
#
_entry.id   AF-A0A519H3M5-F1
#
_cell.length_a   1.000
_cell.length_b   1.000
_cell.length_c   1.000
_cell.angle_alpha   90.00
_cell.angle_beta   90.00
_cell.angle_gamma   90.00
#
_symmetry.space_group_name_H-M   'P 1'
#
loop_
_entity.id
_entity.type
_entity.pdbx_description
1 polymer ?
#
loop_
_entity_poly.entity_id
_entity_poly.type
_entity_poly.pdbx_seq_one_letter_code
_entity_poly.pdbx_strand_id
1 'polypeptide(L)'
;GIETIGDVRIAVIELSPVRLTRKATLELCTTVTVRVEYAKEPVTADRDAAVKEFRERFGDAFDEERVQLRPEHVVVTEAESIRLRDVARGAVLNADVIGKIDMRWPSFDFPAEYLIVTDDYAWDNATIMRGTPRPGIVEQFHRLAQAKRARGITARVVTISEIVDGRWGDFRTGSRDLAEVIRRFLKEKRTDWGVSWLLIGGDVSIVPARQAAGGMLGGVTVGTKPKPDNGQSFWTGSHLRVHGQALGDWWGASTANRLVRISDGTLIPYDAAGTSGSASPGWYFTTADDYATRSATATEWVRVEGPRSLVETPLQFLYAWNTIPTDFYYASLQSWILGTREVEVGPFTFTLPWIYVPEHDWDAAGNGIYGQNHHDGTDIDGVVLATDLSVGRAPVEDATQASTFVDKTLAYERAGGAWGLLADRDWPRRMVLVSSDWGGRTFLWPTSDTVPGDNRFVSQTSASRALLKLESAPGDFTWDLVARVTETDRRELPFKTDPSASVRGWYFATSATDASPSVITIPLWFTSIAFPVPSPWIVVHGAAEERSPQAYEFNPKAAEGSMDDQERLRRQIRTEVPGIDRFSRHYEDERDLSFFARLAAPVQYLTEAGLRGGLDASPHLVSLSGHGSQSGVAHLSTGMAQNLRNGSPGFIGYADSCLTNGFDTNDAMSEALLLNGAGGAVGYVGNTRFSWIGVGDDFQRAFFHRLASTRHLGLLNDSRLTVWGTTGYWRGYERWQIFSLNLLGDPELRVYRAAFPRLVIEAEHIGRGRLQITVPQYEPVPGRPGDPGPVEGALVHVRVGDVEHLLTTDADGWVDLPQDVRGHHVEITASRDGYVDAYLEHDDREFSATAM
;
A
#
# COMPACT_ATOMS: atom_id res chain seq x y z
N GLY A 1 -13.70 7.88 -25.83
CA GLY A 1 -14.20 8.73 -24.73
C GLY A 1 -13.27 9.93 -24.55
N ILE A 2 -13.59 10.82 -23.61
CA ILE A 2 -12.57 11.72 -23.03
C ILE A 2 -12.22 11.09 -21.69
N GLU A 3 -10.96 10.72 -21.54
CA GLU A 3 -10.40 10.23 -20.29
C GLU A 3 -9.52 11.31 -19.67
N THR A 4 -9.23 11.17 -18.40
CA THR A 4 -8.32 12.06 -17.68
C THR A 4 -7.23 11.20 -17.08
N ILE A 5 -5.99 11.35 -17.58
CA ILE A 5 -4.83 10.60 -17.07
C ILE A 5 -3.86 11.62 -16.49
N GLY A 6 -3.61 11.53 -15.19
CA GLY A 6 -2.83 12.56 -14.48
C GLY A 6 -3.37 13.96 -14.77
N ASP A 7 -4.69 14.16 -14.70
CA ASP A 7 -5.36 15.43 -15.00
C ASP A 7 -5.19 16.01 -16.41
N VAL A 8 -4.47 15.31 -17.30
CA VAL A 8 -4.45 15.61 -18.72
C VAL A 8 -5.72 15.04 -19.36
N ARG A 9 -6.56 15.91 -19.93
CA ARG A 9 -7.72 15.50 -20.71
C ARG A 9 -7.25 14.88 -22.03
N ILE A 10 -7.45 13.58 -22.17
CA ILE A 10 -7.03 12.81 -23.34
C ILE A 10 -8.29 12.29 -24.03
N ALA A 11 -8.47 12.67 -25.29
CA ALA A 11 -9.46 12.03 -26.13
C ALA A 11 -8.96 10.62 -26.49
N VAL A 12 -9.56 9.60 -25.90
CA VAL A 12 -9.25 8.20 -26.18
C VAL A 12 -10.14 7.73 -27.32
N ILE A 13 -9.50 7.32 -28.40
CA ILE A 13 -10.15 6.72 -29.56
C ILE A 13 -9.63 5.30 -29.66
N GLU A 14 -10.45 4.34 -29.24
CA GLU A 14 -10.16 2.93 -29.49
C GLU A 14 -10.47 2.64 -30.96
N LEU A 15 -9.44 2.26 -31.71
CA LEU A 15 -9.57 1.87 -33.11
C LEU A 15 -9.39 0.35 -33.18
N SER A 16 -10.42 -0.35 -33.61
CA SER A 16 -10.30 -1.70 -34.14
C SER A 16 -10.20 -1.62 -35.66
N PRO A 17 -8.99 -1.49 -36.24
CA PRO A 17 -8.83 -1.25 -37.67
C PRO A 17 -9.14 -2.49 -38.51
N VAL A 18 -9.54 -3.60 -37.91
CA VAL A 18 -9.78 -4.87 -38.57
C VAL A 18 -11.21 -5.32 -38.31
N ARG A 19 -11.96 -5.63 -39.38
CA ARG A 19 -13.22 -6.36 -39.27
C ARG A 19 -13.20 -7.65 -40.08
N LEU A 20 -13.78 -8.71 -39.50
CA LEU A 20 -14.06 -9.94 -40.23
C LEU A 20 -15.43 -9.81 -40.93
N THR A 21 -15.44 -9.88 -42.25
CA THR A 21 -16.70 -9.81 -43.00
C THR A 21 -17.48 -11.13 -42.92
N ARG A 22 -18.76 -11.09 -43.30
CA ARG A 22 -19.60 -12.30 -43.48
C ARG A 22 -19.04 -13.28 -44.53
N LYS A 23 -18.03 -12.88 -45.31
CA LYS A 23 -17.32 -13.72 -46.29
C LYS A 23 -15.99 -14.27 -45.76
N ALA A 24 -15.73 -14.14 -44.45
CA ALA A 24 -14.48 -14.53 -43.81
C ALA A 24 -13.23 -13.82 -44.40
N THR A 25 -13.39 -12.60 -44.91
CA THR A 25 -12.27 -11.74 -45.30
C THR A 25 -11.97 -10.73 -44.19
N LEU A 26 -10.70 -10.50 -43.90
CA LEU A 26 -10.26 -9.37 -43.08
C LEU A 26 -10.27 -8.10 -43.94
N GLU A 27 -10.98 -7.07 -43.51
CA GLU A 27 -10.90 -5.73 -44.07
C GLU A 27 -10.16 -4.80 -43.10
N LEU A 28 -9.17 -4.05 -43.62
CA LEU A 28 -8.40 -3.08 -42.86
C LEU A 28 -8.94 -1.67 -43.12
N CYS A 29 -9.31 -0.95 -42.06
CA CYS A 29 -9.62 0.47 -42.14
C CYS A 29 -8.32 1.27 -42.22
N THR A 30 -8.09 1.96 -43.35
CA THR A 30 -6.83 2.67 -43.63
C THR A 30 -6.85 4.14 -43.24
N THR A 31 -8.02 4.72 -42.93
CA THR A 31 -8.14 6.13 -42.53
C THR A 31 -9.41 6.32 -41.69
N VAL A 32 -9.27 7.04 -40.57
CA VAL A 32 -10.38 7.46 -39.71
C VAL A 32 -10.28 8.97 -39.49
N THR A 33 -11.38 9.68 -39.72
CA THR A 33 -11.49 11.12 -39.45
C THR A 33 -12.41 11.32 -38.25
N VAL A 34 -11.90 11.94 -37.18
CA VAL A 34 -12.67 12.26 -35.97
C VAL A 34 -12.91 13.76 -35.91
N ARG A 35 -14.17 14.16 -35.66
CA ARG A 35 -14.56 15.55 -35.41
C ARG A 35 -14.92 15.69 -33.93
N VAL A 36 -14.25 16.59 -33.24
CA VAL A 36 -14.52 16.94 -31.83
C VAL A 36 -15.30 18.24 -31.81
N GLU A 37 -16.46 18.25 -31.15
CA GLU A 37 -17.29 19.43 -30.97
C GLU A 37 -17.49 19.68 -29.47
N TYR A 38 -17.41 20.95 -29.05
CA TYR A 38 -17.62 21.35 -27.65
C TYR A 38 -19.07 21.81 -27.46
N ALA A 39 -19.77 21.25 -26.46
CA ALA A 39 -21.07 21.75 -26.02
C ALA A 39 -20.89 22.92 -25.03
N LYS A 40 -21.87 23.83 -24.98
CA LYS A 40 -21.91 24.92 -23.99
C LYS A 40 -22.17 24.36 -22.59
N GLU A 41 -21.79 25.11 -21.55
CA GLU A 41 -22.07 24.80 -20.14
C GLU A 41 -23.54 24.41 -19.91
N PRO A 42 -23.81 23.46 -18.99
CA PRO A 42 -25.16 23.00 -18.68
C PRO A 42 -26.06 24.11 -18.09
N VAL A 43 -27.38 23.97 -18.26
CA VAL A 43 -28.36 25.02 -17.96
C VAL A 43 -28.91 24.88 -16.53
N THR A 44 -29.39 25.97 -15.92
CA THR A 44 -29.91 26.03 -14.54
C THR A 44 -31.02 25.01 -14.22
N ALA A 45 -31.82 24.60 -15.21
CA ALA A 45 -32.85 23.57 -15.05
C ALA A 45 -32.30 22.20 -14.63
N ASP A 46 -30.98 21.97 -14.75
CA ASP A 46 -30.31 20.74 -14.36
C ASP A 46 -30.02 20.70 -12.86
N ARG A 47 -29.88 21.87 -12.20
CA ARG A 47 -29.65 21.98 -10.75
C ARG A 47 -30.86 21.54 -9.94
N ASP A 48 -32.06 22.04 -10.27
CA ASP A 48 -33.28 21.74 -9.51
C ASP A 48 -33.63 20.25 -9.50
N ALA A 49 -33.32 19.55 -10.59
CA ALA A 49 -33.47 18.10 -10.70
C ALA A 49 -32.49 17.37 -9.77
N ALA A 50 -31.21 17.76 -9.74
CA ALA A 50 -30.22 17.21 -8.82
C ALA A 50 -30.57 17.50 -7.36
N VAL A 51 -31.04 18.71 -7.06
CA VAL A 51 -31.54 19.10 -5.73
C VAL A 51 -32.69 18.19 -5.29
N LYS A 52 -33.62 17.84 -6.19
CA LYS A 52 -34.69 16.90 -5.90
C LYS A 52 -34.16 15.48 -5.61
N GLU A 53 -33.23 14.98 -6.41
CA GLU A 53 -32.58 13.67 -6.22
C GLU A 53 -31.88 13.59 -4.86
N PHE A 54 -31.07 14.59 -4.53
CA PHE A 54 -30.37 14.64 -3.25
C PHE A 54 -31.32 14.82 -2.07
N ARG A 55 -32.40 15.59 -2.22
CA ARG A 55 -33.45 15.70 -1.19
C ARG A 55 -34.15 14.37 -0.93
N GLU A 56 -34.38 13.56 -1.96
CA GLU A 56 -34.91 12.19 -1.81
C GLU A 56 -33.91 11.27 -1.09
N ARG A 57 -32.61 11.45 -1.32
CA ARG A 57 -31.53 10.63 -0.71
C ARG A 57 -31.22 11.00 0.74
N PHE A 58 -31.08 12.28 1.05
CA PHE A 58 -30.63 12.78 2.36
C PHE A 58 -31.78 13.27 3.27
N GLY A 59 -33.00 13.40 2.74
CA GLY A 59 -34.16 13.84 3.51
C GLY A 59 -34.01 15.26 4.06
N ASP A 60 -34.47 15.49 5.29
CA ASP A 60 -34.53 16.82 5.92
C ASP A 60 -33.15 17.41 6.26
N ALA A 61 -32.08 16.60 6.28
CA ALA A 61 -30.71 17.04 6.53
C ALA A 61 -30.02 17.64 5.28
N PHE A 62 -30.71 17.62 4.13
CA PHE A 62 -30.19 18.10 2.87
C PHE A 62 -30.13 19.63 2.78
N ASP A 63 -28.93 20.16 2.55
CA ASP A 63 -28.69 21.57 2.25
C ASP A 63 -28.52 21.77 0.73
N GLU A 64 -29.51 22.43 0.10
CA GLU A 64 -29.49 22.66 -1.34
C GLU A 64 -28.41 23.66 -1.78
N GLU A 65 -27.89 24.51 -0.88
CA GLU A 65 -26.83 25.47 -1.21
C GLU A 65 -25.49 24.78 -1.48
N ARG A 66 -25.32 23.55 -0.98
CA ARG A 66 -24.14 22.70 -1.19
C ARG A 66 -24.16 21.87 -2.48
N VAL A 67 -25.23 22.02 -3.28
CA VAL A 67 -25.31 21.40 -4.61
C VAL A 67 -24.66 22.32 -5.65
N GLN A 68 -23.58 21.79 -6.24
CA GLN A 68 -22.81 22.49 -7.26
C GLN A 68 -22.44 21.56 -8.42
N LEU A 69 -22.04 22.15 -9.55
CA LEU A 69 -21.45 21.37 -10.64
C LEU A 69 -20.15 20.76 -10.13
N ARG A 70 -19.87 19.53 -10.55
CA ARG A 70 -18.60 18.87 -10.22
C ARG A 70 -17.43 19.79 -10.64
N PRO A 71 -16.57 20.20 -9.70
CA PRO A 71 -15.42 21.03 -10.03
C PRO A 71 -14.45 20.23 -10.91
N GLU A 72 -13.78 20.93 -11.81
CA GLU A 72 -12.62 20.38 -12.50
C GLU A 72 -11.47 20.24 -11.49
N HIS A 73 -10.67 19.17 -11.60
CA HIS A 73 -9.47 19.05 -10.78
C HIS A 73 -8.49 20.18 -11.15
N VAL A 74 -7.90 20.83 -10.14
CA VAL A 74 -7.06 22.01 -10.32
C VAL A 74 -5.60 21.62 -10.13
N VAL A 75 -4.82 21.76 -11.20
CA VAL A 75 -3.36 21.71 -11.14
C VAL A 75 -2.87 23.06 -10.65
N VAL A 76 -2.12 23.09 -9.54
CA VAL A 76 -1.76 24.33 -8.83
C VAL A 76 -0.37 24.84 -9.20
N THR A 77 0.55 23.97 -9.65
CA THR A 77 1.92 24.38 -10.00
C THR A 77 2.41 23.83 -11.35
N GLU A 78 3.41 24.49 -11.94
CA GLU A 78 4.10 23.98 -13.13
C GLU A 78 4.80 22.64 -12.86
N ALA A 79 5.43 22.50 -11.69
CA ALA A 79 6.12 21.28 -11.28
C ALA A 79 5.15 20.09 -11.19
N GLU A 80 3.97 20.31 -10.62
CA GLU A 80 2.88 19.34 -10.60
C GLU A 80 2.43 18.97 -12.02
N SER A 81 2.22 19.96 -12.89
CA SER A 81 1.86 19.70 -14.29
C SER A 81 2.87 18.83 -15.02
N ILE A 82 4.16 19.06 -14.81
CA ILE A 82 5.24 18.26 -15.39
C ILE A 82 5.17 16.81 -14.88
N ARG A 83 4.96 16.61 -13.57
CA ARG A 83 4.80 15.26 -12.99
C ARG A 83 3.61 14.53 -13.57
N LEU A 84 2.47 15.22 -13.64
CA LEU A 84 1.22 14.71 -14.17
C LEU A 84 1.32 14.34 -15.66
N ARG A 85 2.04 15.15 -16.45
CA ARG A 85 2.43 14.79 -17.82
C ARG A 85 3.24 13.49 -17.84
N ASP A 86 4.23 13.33 -16.97
CA ASP A 86 5.10 12.14 -16.96
C ASP A 86 4.32 10.87 -16.58
N VAL A 87 3.39 11.00 -15.62
CA VAL A 87 2.40 9.96 -15.29
C VAL A 87 1.54 9.60 -16.50
N ALA A 88 1.06 10.59 -17.26
CA ALA A 88 0.23 10.38 -18.45
C ALA A 88 1.02 9.75 -19.61
N ARG A 89 2.26 10.18 -19.83
CA ARG A 89 3.17 9.62 -20.84
C ARG A 89 3.42 8.13 -20.63
N GLY A 90 3.50 7.68 -19.38
CA GLY A 90 3.64 6.26 -19.04
C GLY A 90 2.41 5.41 -19.37
N ALA A 91 1.25 6.01 -19.57
CA ALA A 91 -0.02 5.31 -19.77
C ALA A 91 -0.49 5.28 -21.24
N VAL A 92 0.25 5.90 -22.16
CA VAL A 92 -0.14 6.02 -23.57
C VAL A 92 0.95 5.56 -24.53
N LEU A 93 0.55 5.00 -25.68
CA LEU A 93 1.49 4.52 -26.71
C LEU A 93 2.24 5.66 -27.42
N ASN A 94 1.59 6.81 -27.63
CA ASN A 94 2.15 7.97 -28.32
C ASN A 94 2.61 9.04 -27.30
N ALA A 95 3.48 8.66 -26.35
CA ALA A 95 3.87 9.53 -25.23
C ALA A 95 4.36 10.93 -25.66
N ASP A 96 5.02 11.05 -26.81
CA ASP A 96 5.61 12.30 -27.30
C ASP A 96 4.58 13.41 -27.59
N VAL A 97 3.31 13.06 -27.83
CA VAL A 97 2.25 14.06 -28.07
C VAL A 97 1.75 14.71 -26.78
N ILE A 98 2.07 14.15 -25.61
CA ILE A 98 1.62 14.66 -24.32
C ILE A 98 2.59 15.75 -23.85
N GLY A 99 2.15 17.01 -23.98
CA GLY A 99 2.84 18.19 -23.44
C GLY A 99 2.52 18.43 -21.97
N LYS A 100 3.24 19.39 -21.35
CA LYS A 100 2.79 19.94 -20.05
C LYS A 100 1.49 20.72 -20.26
N ILE A 101 0.77 20.99 -19.18
CA ILE A 101 -0.42 21.83 -19.23
C ILE A 101 0.07 23.29 -19.31
N ASP A 102 -0.11 23.93 -20.46
CA ASP A 102 0.30 25.33 -20.63
C ASP A 102 -0.78 26.27 -20.06
N MET A 103 -0.52 26.84 -18.90
CA MET A 103 -1.35 27.86 -18.27
C MET A 103 -0.50 28.96 -17.62
N ARG A 104 -1.12 30.10 -17.32
CA ARG A 104 -0.47 31.16 -16.54
C ARG A 104 -0.49 30.75 -15.07
N TRP A 105 0.63 30.22 -14.58
CA TRP A 105 0.76 29.76 -13.20
C TRP A 105 0.61 30.92 -12.21
N PRO A 106 -0.15 30.74 -11.12
CA PRO A 106 -0.23 31.73 -10.06
C PRO A 106 1.16 31.93 -9.42
N SER A 107 1.52 33.18 -9.14
CA SER A 107 2.65 33.49 -8.28
C SER A 107 2.19 33.36 -6.84
N PHE A 108 2.76 32.43 -6.09
CA PHE A 108 2.51 32.32 -4.67
C PHE A 108 3.42 33.27 -3.92
N ASP A 109 2.86 34.07 -3.01
CA ASP A 109 3.66 34.92 -2.12
C ASP A 109 4.51 34.07 -1.15
N PHE A 110 4.06 32.83 -0.88
CA PHE A 110 4.66 31.92 0.10
C PHE A 110 4.59 30.44 -0.35
N PRO A 111 5.31 30.03 -1.41
CA PRO A 111 5.24 28.66 -1.94
C PRO A 111 5.75 27.61 -0.94
N ALA A 112 5.14 26.42 -0.97
CA ALA A 112 5.50 25.26 -0.16
C ALA A 112 5.09 23.96 -0.87
N GLU A 113 5.74 23.66 -1.99
CA GLU A 113 5.49 22.44 -2.75
C GLU A 113 5.65 21.16 -1.90
N TYR A 114 6.62 21.18 -0.97
CA TYR A 114 6.87 20.14 0.02
C TYR A 114 6.50 20.61 1.44
N LEU A 115 5.40 20.09 1.97
CA LEU A 115 4.91 20.45 3.29
C LEU A 115 5.19 19.31 4.29
N ILE A 116 5.78 19.64 5.42
CA ILE A 116 5.90 18.74 6.58
C ILE A 116 4.93 19.22 7.66
N VAL A 117 4.01 18.35 8.08
CA VAL A 117 3.13 18.61 9.23
C VAL A 117 3.58 17.73 10.39
N THR A 118 3.91 18.33 11.52
CA THR A 118 4.50 17.63 12.69
C THR A 118 4.17 18.38 13.99
N ASP A 119 4.68 17.97 15.14
CA ASP A 119 4.67 18.79 16.36
C ASP A 119 5.69 18.26 17.39
N ASP A 120 6.07 19.12 18.34
CA ASP A 120 6.81 18.75 19.56
C ASP A 120 5.84 18.42 20.71
N TYR A 121 4.61 18.00 20.39
CA TYR A 121 3.59 17.57 21.35
C TYR A 121 2.82 16.37 20.80
N ALA A 122 2.45 15.45 21.68
CA ALA A 122 1.36 14.52 21.41
C ALA A 122 0.02 15.28 21.42
N TRP A 123 -0.98 14.75 20.72
CA TRP A 123 -2.30 15.36 20.58
C TRP A 123 -3.43 14.36 20.77
N ASP A 124 -4.47 14.78 21.48
CA ASP A 124 -5.72 14.02 21.55
C ASP A 124 -6.60 14.40 20.35
N ASN A 125 -6.85 13.42 19.47
CA ASN A 125 -7.58 13.65 18.22
C ASN A 125 -9.03 14.11 18.46
N ALA A 126 -9.72 13.56 19.45
CA ALA A 126 -11.15 13.81 19.66
C ALA A 126 -11.41 15.17 20.35
N THR A 127 -10.55 15.56 21.28
CA THR A 127 -10.70 16.79 22.06
C THR A 127 -9.95 17.98 21.48
N ILE A 128 -9.04 17.74 20.52
CA ILE A 128 -8.19 18.77 19.89
C ILE A 128 -7.38 19.51 20.96
N MET A 129 -6.74 18.74 21.84
CA MET A 129 -5.96 19.23 22.98
C MET A 129 -4.53 18.72 22.92
N ARG A 130 -3.58 19.60 23.28
CA ARG A 130 -2.17 19.24 23.45
C ARG A 130 -2.02 18.29 24.63
N GLY A 131 -1.27 17.22 24.40
CA GLY A 131 -0.85 16.23 25.40
C GLY A 131 0.62 16.39 25.79
N THR A 132 1.29 15.26 25.95
CA THR A 132 2.69 15.18 26.43
C THR A 132 3.66 15.87 25.46
N PRO A 133 4.59 16.72 25.93
CA PRO A 133 5.65 17.29 25.11
C PRO A 133 6.60 16.22 24.54
N ARG A 134 7.04 16.41 23.31
CA ARG A 134 7.95 15.57 22.52
C ARG A 134 9.05 16.45 21.85
N PRO A 135 9.89 17.14 22.64
CA PRO A 135 10.76 18.19 22.11
C PRO A 135 11.82 17.66 21.14
N GLY A 136 12.12 18.46 20.11
CA GLY A 136 13.23 18.22 19.18
C GLY A 136 12.84 17.47 17.92
N ILE A 137 11.58 17.06 17.75
CA ILE A 137 11.08 16.45 16.51
C ILE A 137 11.02 17.50 15.40
N VAL A 138 10.44 18.67 15.71
CA VAL A 138 10.29 19.78 14.76
C VAL A 138 11.65 20.23 14.20
N GLU A 139 12.67 20.26 15.05
CA GLU A 139 14.05 20.61 14.65
C GLU A 139 14.62 19.65 13.60
N GLN A 140 14.41 18.34 13.75
CA GLN A 140 14.90 17.37 12.76
C GLN A 140 14.20 17.54 11.40
N PHE A 141 12.88 17.81 11.41
CA PHE A 141 12.16 18.06 10.17
C PHE A 141 12.51 19.39 9.50
N HIS A 142 12.94 20.40 10.26
CA HIS A 142 13.56 21.60 9.67
C HIS A 142 14.84 21.27 8.90
N ARG A 143 15.67 20.34 9.42
CA ARG A 143 16.87 19.84 8.73
C ARG A 143 16.52 19.18 7.39
N LEU A 144 15.48 18.36 7.36
CA LEU A 144 14.99 17.75 6.11
C LEU A 144 14.45 18.80 5.13
N ALA A 145 13.58 19.71 5.59
CA ALA A 145 13.04 20.78 4.76
C ALA A 145 14.13 21.65 4.15
N GLN A 146 15.19 21.95 4.90
CA GLN A 146 16.35 22.68 4.40
C GLN A 146 17.08 21.90 3.29
N ALA A 147 17.29 20.59 3.45
CA ALA A 147 17.89 19.77 2.41
C ALA A 147 17.01 19.70 1.14
N LYS A 148 15.67 19.72 1.28
CA LYS A 148 14.75 19.83 0.14
C LYS A 148 14.92 21.17 -0.60
N ARG A 149 15.01 22.29 0.12
CA ARG A 149 15.28 23.62 -0.46
C ARG A 149 16.61 23.70 -1.17
N ALA A 150 17.64 23.04 -0.63
CA ALA A 150 18.95 22.94 -1.27
C ALA A 150 18.92 22.22 -2.64
N ARG A 151 17.82 21.52 -2.95
CA ARG A 151 17.59 20.89 -4.26
C ARG A 151 16.56 21.64 -5.11
N GLY A 152 16.23 22.88 -4.75
CA GLY A 152 15.30 23.73 -5.48
C GLY A 152 13.82 23.47 -5.18
N ILE A 153 13.50 22.66 -4.17
CA ILE A 153 12.11 22.35 -3.80
C ILE A 153 11.68 23.32 -2.70
N THR A 154 10.60 24.08 -2.94
CA THR A 154 10.05 24.95 -1.89
C THR A 154 9.48 24.08 -0.77
N ALA A 155 10.03 24.20 0.45
CA ALA A 155 9.67 23.32 1.56
C ALA A 155 9.34 24.08 2.85
N ARG A 156 8.35 23.61 3.61
CA ARG A 156 7.92 24.21 4.88
C ARG A 156 7.64 23.15 5.93
N VAL A 157 7.96 23.47 7.19
CA VAL A 157 7.49 22.73 8.37
C VAL A 157 6.39 23.55 9.01
N VAL A 158 5.26 22.94 9.29
CA VAL A 158 4.12 23.51 10.02
C VAL A 158 3.79 22.60 11.18
N THR A 159 3.60 23.20 12.35
CA THR A 159 3.23 22.43 13.54
C THR A 159 1.71 22.32 13.69
N ILE A 160 1.22 21.22 14.28
CA ILE A 160 -0.20 21.12 14.65
C ILE A 160 -0.60 22.27 15.59
N SER A 161 0.28 22.63 16.52
CA SER A 161 0.18 23.80 17.40
C SER A 161 -0.14 25.08 16.63
N GLU A 162 0.59 25.38 15.55
CA GLU A 162 0.33 26.57 14.73
C GLU A 162 -1.01 26.53 13.99
N ILE A 163 -1.41 25.34 13.51
CA ILE A 163 -2.70 25.15 12.83
C ILE A 163 -3.85 25.39 13.82
N VAL A 164 -3.79 24.75 14.99
CA VAL A 164 -4.83 24.82 16.02
C VAL A 164 -4.89 26.19 16.69
N ASP A 165 -3.76 26.88 16.86
CA ASP A 165 -3.69 28.23 17.43
C ASP A 165 -4.12 29.34 16.44
N GLY A 166 -4.45 28.98 15.20
CA GLY A 166 -4.97 29.91 14.20
C GLY A 166 -3.92 30.75 13.47
N ARG A 167 -2.63 30.37 13.53
CA ARG A 167 -1.54 31.11 12.85
C ARG A 167 -1.78 31.22 11.34
N TRP A 168 -2.44 30.23 10.75
CA TRP A 168 -2.65 30.11 9.30
C TRP A 168 -4.10 30.30 8.85
N GLY A 169 -4.99 30.69 9.77
CA GLY A 169 -6.44 30.68 9.59
C GLY A 169 -7.14 29.84 10.66
N ASP A 170 -8.45 30.01 10.83
CA ASP A 170 -9.25 29.20 11.75
C ASP A 170 -9.76 27.94 11.05
N PHE A 171 -9.13 26.81 11.36
CA PHE A 171 -9.53 25.48 10.89
C PHE A 171 -10.20 24.65 11.99
N ARG A 172 -10.34 25.22 13.20
CA ARG A 172 -10.91 24.53 14.36
C ARG A 172 -12.41 24.70 14.40
N THR A 173 -12.91 25.89 14.10
CA THR A 173 -14.35 26.16 14.10
C THR A 173 -15.07 25.25 13.10
N GLY A 174 -16.09 24.53 13.58
CA GLY A 174 -16.86 23.57 12.79
C GLY A 174 -16.19 22.22 12.56
N SER A 175 -14.97 21.98 13.06
CA SER A 175 -14.26 20.69 12.94
C SER A 175 -14.63 19.80 14.12
N ARG A 176 -14.83 18.50 13.88
CA ARG A 176 -15.23 17.54 14.93
C ARG A 176 -14.05 16.91 15.64
N ASP A 177 -12.90 16.83 14.97
CA ASP A 177 -11.68 16.23 15.48
C ASP A 177 -10.44 16.85 14.81
N LEU A 178 -9.26 16.52 15.32
CA LEU A 178 -7.99 17.08 14.87
C LEU A 178 -7.65 16.69 13.42
N ALA A 179 -7.95 15.45 13.02
CA ALA A 179 -7.74 15.02 11.64
C ALA A 179 -8.56 15.89 10.65
N GLU A 180 -9.77 16.32 11.01
CA GLU A 180 -10.57 17.25 10.21
C GLU A 180 -9.97 18.66 10.15
N VAL A 181 -9.42 19.15 11.28
CA VAL A 181 -8.67 20.42 11.34
C VAL A 181 -7.49 20.41 10.36
N ILE A 182 -6.68 19.35 10.40
CA ILE A 182 -5.52 19.19 9.51
C ILE A 182 -5.95 19.15 8.05
N ARG A 183 -6.99 18.36 7.73
CA ARG A 183 -7.48 18.26 6.35
C ARG A 183 -8.01 19.59 5.82
N ARG A 184 -8.74 20.35 6.62
CA ARG A 184 -9.24 21.69 6.21
C ARG A 184 -8.09 22.65 5.95
N PHE A 185 -7.08 22.65 6.80
CA PHE A 185 -5.84 23.38 6.57
C PHE A 185 -5.19 22.97 5.23
N LEU A 186 -5.06 21.67 4.95
CA LEU A 186 -4.47 21.17 3.70
C LEU A 186 -5.29 21.58 2.46
N LYS A 187 -6.63 21.52 2.51
CA LYS A 187 -7.50 21.96 1.40
C LYS A 187 -7.24 23.40 0.98
N GLU A 188 -7.16 24.29 1.97
CA GLU A 188 -6.87 25.71 1.72
C GLU A 188 -5.42 25.89 1.25
N LYS A 189 -4.45 25.33 1.99
CA LYS A 189 -3.03 25.60 1.75
C LYS A 189 -2.45 24.90 0.54
N ARG A 190 -3.08 23.83 0.06
CA ARG A 190 -2.77 23.28 -1.26
C ARG A 190 -2.92 24.34 -2.35
N THR A 191 -4.04 25.07 -2.34
CA THR A 191 -4.33 26.10 -3.34
C THR A 191 -3.49 27.35 -3.11
N ASP A 192 -3.29 27.76 -1.86
CA ASP A 192 -2.54 28.99 -1.53
C ASP A 192 -1.03 28.85 -1.70
N TRP A 193 -0.47 27.67 -1.47
CA TRP A 193 1.00 27.46 -1.39
C TRP A 193 1.53 26.50 -2.46
N GLY A 194 0.67 25.86 -3.26
CA GLY A 194 1.07 24.91 -4.29
C GLY A 194 1.53 23.55 -3.74
N VAL A 195 1.00 23.11 -2.60
CA VAL A 195 1.42 21.86 -1.93
C VAL A 195 1.15 20.66 -2.83
N SER A 196 2.20 19.88 -3.10
CA SER A 196 2.14 18.65 -3.89
C SER A 196 2.60 17.41 -3.11
N TRP A 197 3.44 17.61 -2.10
CA TRP A 197 3.95 16.57 -1.23
C TRP A 197 3.62 16.91 0.22
N LEU A 198 3.06 15.93 0.94
CA LEU A 198 2.86 16.03 2.37
C LEU A 198 3.64 14.92 3.08
N LEU A 199 4.64 15.30 3.87
CA LEU A 199 5.22 14.41 4.86
C LEU A 199 4.52 14.63 6.20
N ILE A 200 3.90 13.58 6.72
CA ILE A 200 3.42 13.55 8.10
C ILE A 200 4.60 13.19 8.99
N GLY A 201 5.08 14.15 9.78
CA GLY A 201 6.17 13.97 10.73
C GLY A 201 5.65 13.58 12.10
N GLY A 202 5.53 12.30 12.39
CA GLY A 202 5.09 11.79 13.68
C GLY A 202 4.24 10.53 13.56
N ASP A 203 4.21 9.76 14.63
CA ASP A 203 3.23 8.68 14.80
C ASP A 203 1.80 9.25 15.03
N VAL A 204 0.78 8.39 15.09
CA VAL A 204 -0.63 8.73 15.27
C VAL A 204 -0.91 9.52 16.55
N SER A 205 -0.02 9.42 17.55
CA SER A 205 -0.08 10.20 18.78
C SER A 205 0.29 11.67 18.57
N ILE A 206 0.98 12.04 17.49
CA ILE A 206 1.36 13.42 17.14
C ILE A 206 0.47 13.94 16.00
N VAL A 207 0.37 13.17 14.91
CA VAL A 207 -0.47 13.50 13.75
C VAL A 207 -1.41 12.31 13.48
N PRO A 208 -2.70 12.41 13.82
CA PRO A 208 -3.63 11.28 13.75
C PRO A 208 -3.85 10.82 12.32
N ALA A 209 -4.02 9.51 12.11
CA ALA A 209 -4.59 8.98 10.87
C ALA A 209 -6.11 8.96 10.94
N ARG A 210 -6.79 8.92 9.78
CA ARG A 210 -8.25 8.79 9.73
C ARG A 210 -8.65 7.32 9.80
N GLN A 211 -9.66 6.99 10.59
CA GLN A 211 -10.31 5.67 10.58
C GLN A 211 -11.44 5.66 9.55
N ALA A 212 -11.30 4.89 8.48
CA ALA A 212 -12.31 4.67 7.46
C ALA A 212 -13.06 3.35 7.69
N ALA A 213 -14.38 3.34 7.50
CA ALA A 213 -15.19 2.14 7.58
C ALA A 213 -14.90 1.21 6.39
N GLY A 214 -14.70 -0.08 6.67
CA GLY A 214 -14.55 -1.12 5.65
C GLY A 214 -15.84 -1.92 5.49
N GLY A 215 -16.48 -1.86 4.33
CA GLY A 215 -17.75 -2.54 4.06
C GLY A 215 -17.69 -4.07 3.86
N MET A 216 -16.57 -4.75 4.14
CA MET A 216 -16.37 -6.16 3.75
C MET A 216 -16.72 -7.20 4.84
N LEU A 217 -16.64 -6.82 6.11
CA LEU A 217 -16.82 -7.72 7.25
C LEU A 217 -17.82 -7.14 8.25
N GLY A 218 -18.33 -7.94 9.18
CA GLY A 218 -19.29 -7.50 10.19
C GLY A 218 -20.74 -7.46 9.71
N GLY A 219 -21.02 -7.98 8.51
CA GLY A 219 -22.34 -7.97 7.90
C GLY A 219 -23.35 -8.87 8.63
N VAL A 220 -24.59 -8.38 8.72
CA VAL A 220 -25.74 -9.10 9.29
C VAL A 220 -26.85 -9.08 8.25
N THR A 221 -27.18 -10.25 7.73
CA THR A 221 -28.24 -10.43 6.74
C THR A 221 -29.61 -10.60 7.40
N VAL A 222 -30.68 -10.26 6.69
CA VAL A 222 -32.04 -10.50 7.20
C VAL A 222 -32.39 -11.99 7.04
N GLY A 223 -32.56 -12.67 8.16
CA GLY A 223 -32.93 -14.08 8.23
C GLY A 223 -34.43 -14.29 8.44
N THR A 224 -34.84 -15.56 8.41
CA THR A 224 -36.26 -15.98 8.52
C THR A 224 -36.57 -16.80 9.78
N LYS A 225 -35.54 -17.16 10.57
CA LYS A 225 -35.68 -18.03 11.74
C LYS A 225 -35.82 -17.21 13.02
N PRO A 226 -36.79 -17.52 13.92
CA PRO A 226 -36.94 -16.84 15.21
C PRO A 226 -35.70 -16.86 16.11
N LYS A 227 -34.91 -17.92 15.99
CA LYS A 227 -33.53 -18.01 16.46
C LYS A 227 -32.63 -17.88 15.23
N PRO A 228 -32.10 -16.67 14.94
CA PRO A 228 -31.26 -16.48 13.78
C PRO A 228 -29.96 -17.29 13.90
N ASP A 229 -29.43 -17.74 12.77
CA ASP A 229 -28.08 -18.30 12.70
C ASP A 229 -27.04 -17.15 12.82
N ASN A 230 -25.77 -17.48 13.07
CA ASN A 230 -24.70 -16.49 13.15
C ASN A 230 -24.66 -15.63 11.87
N GLY A 231 -24.55 -14.29 12.03
CA GLY A 231 -24.56 -13.35 10.92
C GLY A 231 -25.95 -13.08 10.33
N GLN A 232 -27.01 -13.50 11.03
CA GLN A 232 -28.39 -13.24 10.63
C GLN A 232 -29.16 -12.45 11.68
N SER A 233 -30.20 -11.77 11.21
CA SER A 233 -31.20 -11.11 12.03
C SER A 233 -32.59 -11.70 11.85
N PHE A 234 -33.50 -11.43 12.79
CA PHE A 234 -34.91 -11.81 12.68
C PHE A 234 -35.81 -10.78 13.33
N TRP A 235 -36.82 -10.30 12.58
CA TRP A 235 -37.83 -9.39 13.10
C TRP A 235 -38.94 -10.13 13.84
N THR A 236 -39.11 -9.81 15.12
CA THR A 236 -40.10 -10.48 15.99
C THR A 236 -41.52 -9.93 15.86
N GLY A 237 -41.70 -8.83 15.11
CA GLY A 237 -42.91 -8.00 15.16
C GLY A 237 -42.76 -6.77 16.06
N SER A 238 -41.73 -6.71 16.91
CA SER A 238 -41.50 -5.57 17.83
C SER A 238 -40.04 -5.07 17.87
N HIS A 239 -39.08 -5.99 17.80
CA HIS A 239 -37.64 -5.72 17.81
C HIS A 239 -36.92 -6.72 16.91
N LEU A 240 -35.68 -6.40 16.55
CA LEU A 240 -34.80 -7.29 15.80
C LEU A 240 -33.94 -8.11 16.76
N ARG A 241 -33.84 -9.41 16.49
CA ARG A 241 -32.85 -10.31 17.09
C ARG A 241 -31.67 -10.45 16.16
N VAL A 242 -30.45 -10.43 16.67
CA VAL A 242 -29.22 -10.59 15.89
C VAL A 242 -28.30 -11.58 16.60
N HIS A 243 -27.86 -12.63 15.90
CA HIS A 243 -26.86 -13.55 16.41
C HIS A 243 -25.48 -13.18 15.83
N GLY A 244 -24.61 -12.63 16.67
CA GLY A 244 -23.29 -12.11 16.30
C GLY A 244 -22.16 -12.85 17.00
N GLN A 245 -22.01 -14.14 16.72
CA GLN A 245 -20.96 -14.99 17.30
C GLN A 245 -19.60 -14.80 16.62
N ALA A 246 -19.60 -14.72 15.29
CA ALA A 246 -18.40 -14.59 14.46
C ALA A 246 -18.77 -13.84 13.17
N LEU A 247 -18.79 -12.52 13.23
CA LEU A 247 -19.25 -11.68 12.10
C LEU A 247 -18.14 -11.29 11.11
N GLY A 248 -16.91 -11.74 11.35
CA GLY A 248 -15.75 -11.46 10.51
C GLY A 248 -14.46 -11.88 11.20
N ASP A 249 -13.34 -11.70 10.50
CA ASP A 249 -12.02 -12.00 11.03
C ASP A 249 -11.74 -11.17 12.28
N TRP A 250 -11.25 -11.86 13.32
CA TRP A 250 -10.99 -11.32 14.65
C TRP A 250 -12.16 -10.53 15.24
N TRP A 251 -13.39 -10.97 14.93
CA TRP A 251 -14.60 -10.45 15.55
C TRP A 251 -14.53 -10.58 17.08
N GLY A 252 -14.78 -9.46 17.75
CA GLY A 252 -14.95 -9.41 19.19
C GLY A 252 -16.26 -8.71 19.53
N ALA A 253 -17.15 -9.40 20.23
CA ALA A 253 -18.34 -8.77 20.80
C ALA A 253 -17.88 -7.69 21.80
N SER A 254 -18.22 -6.44 21.51
CA SER A 254 -17.82 -5.29 22.32
C SER A 254 -18.86 -4.18 22.24
N THR A 255 -19.02 -3.44 23.34
CA THR A 255 -19.85 -2.23 23.39
C THR A 255 -19.25 -1.05 22.61
N ALA A 256 -17.97 -1.15 22.23
CA ALA A 256 -17.29 -0.18 21.39
C ALA A 256 -17.60 -0.35 19.88
N ASN A 257 -18.17 -1.48 19.47
CA ASN A 257 -18.56 -1.70 18.09
C ASN A 257 -19.67 -0.71 17.70
N ARG A 258 -19.75 -0.32 16.43
CA ARG A 258 -20.79 0.56 15.90
C ARG A 258 -21.69 -0.22 14.95
N LEU A 259 -22.99 -0.08 15.07
CA LEU A 259 -23.96 -0.76 14.20
C LEU A 259 -24.51 0.24 13.19
N VAL A 260 -24.36 -0.05 11.91
CA VAL A 260 -24.85 0.81 10.83
C VAL A 260 -25.77 0.05 9.89
N ARG A 261 -26.63 0.77 9.19
CA ARG A 261 -27.36 0.24 8.04
C ARG A 261 -26.45 0.23 6.82
N ILE A 262 -26.39 -0.88 6.10
CA ILE A 262 -25.53 -0.98 4.90
C ILE A 262 -26.09 -0.16 3.72
N SER A 263 -27.41 0.03 3.65
CA SER A 263 -28.04 0.70 2.51
C SER A 263 -27.81 2.20 2.46
N ASP A 264 -27.53 2.87 3.57
CA ASP A 264 -27.39 4.33 3.62
C ASP A 264 -26.42 4.83 4.69
N GLY A 265 -25.77 3.93 5.44
CA GLY A 265 -24.79 4.26 6.46
C GLY A 265 -25.39 4.66 7.81
N THR A 266 -26.72 4.76 7.96
CA THR A 266 -27.37 5.25 9.19
C THR A 266 -26.87 4.51 10.44
N LEU A 267 -26.40 5.26 11.43
CA LEU A 267 -25.95 4.73 12.73
C LEU A 267 -27.14 4.34 13.61
N ILE A 268 -27.07 3.12 14.17
CA ILE A 268 -27.92 2.66 15.26
C ILE A 268 -27.07 2.70 16.55
N PRO A 269 -27.38 3.57 17.52
CA PRO A 269 -26.53 3.80 18.67
C PRO A 269 -26.53 2.62 19.65
N TYR A 270 -25.42 2.40 20.36
CA TYR A 270 -25.39 1.48 21.49
C TYR A 270 -26.19 2.08 22.66
N ASP A 271 -27.18 1.33 23.17
CA ASP A 271 -28.06 1.79 24.23
C ASP A 271 -27.62 1.23 25.60
N ALA A 272 -26.57 1.84 26.15
CA ALA A 272 -26.10 1.53 27.50
C ALA A 272 -27.13 1.88 28.60
N ALA A 273 -27.93 2.93 28.37
CA ALA A 273 -28.82 3.52 29.37
C ALA A 273 -30.19 2.82 29.47
N GLY A 274 -30.55 1.97 28.51
CA GLY A 274 -31.83 1.27 28.52
C GLY A 274 -33.00 2.10 27.98
N THR A 275 -32.71 3.10 27.15
CA THR A 275 -33.69 4.09 26.67
C THR A 275 -34.30 3.77 25.31
N SER A 276 -33.77 2.79 24.57
CA SER A 276 -34.26 2.44 23.23
C SER A 276 -35.60 1.70 23.27
N GLY A 277 -36.40 1.84 22.22
CA GLY A 277 -37.69 1.17 22.06
C GLY A 277 -38.24 1.27 20.63
N SER A 278 -39.53 0.99 20.43
CA SER A 278 -40.13 0.90 19.07
C SER A 278 -40.06 2.20 18.25
N ALA A 279 -39.95 3.36 18.89
CA ALA A 279 -39.80 4.66 18.22
C ALA A 279 -38.37 5.23 18.30
N SER A 280 -37.56 4.78 19.26
CA SER A 280 -36.21 5.30 19.50
C SER A 280 -35.19 4.19 19.27
N PRO A 281 -34.41 4.26 18.18
CA PRO A 281 -33.52 3.17 17.82
C PRO A 281 -32.34 3.01 18.77
N GLY A 282 -31.90 1.77 18.96
CA GLY A 282 -30.70 1.46 19.71
C GLY A 282 -30.46 -0.04 19.82
N TRP A 283 -29.22 -0.46 20.05
CA TRP A 283 -28.86 -1.87 20.20
C TRP A 283 -28.15 -2.16 21.52
N TYR A 284 -28.28 -3.39 22.01
CA TYR A 284 -27.66 -3.85 23.25
C TYR A 284 -27.52 -5.37 23.29
N PHE A 285 -26.60 -5.86 24.14
CA PHE A 285 -26.41 -7.29 24.37
C PHE A 285 -27.49 -7.87 25.29
N THR A 286 -27.79 -9.15 25.12
CA THR A 286 -28.67 -9.92 25.99
C THR A 286 -27.98 -11.14 26.58
N THR A 287 -28.48 -11.64 27.71
CA THR A 287 -27.81 -12.74 28.44
C THR A 287 -27.94 -14.11 27.75
N ALA A 288 -28.94 -14.30 26.89
CA ALA A 288 -29.26 -15.57 26.23
C ALA A 288 -29.97 -15.35 24.88
N ASP A 289 -30.24 -16.46 24.18
CA ASP A 289 -30.90 -16.54 22.87
C ASP A 289 -32.43 -16.30 22.90
N ASP A 290 -32.98 -15.96 24.06
CA ASP A 290 -34.35 -15.47 24.21
C ASP A 290 -34.49 -13.97 23.90
N TYR A 291 -33.35 -13.24 23.89
CA TYR A 291 -33.24 -11.80 23.68
C TYR A 291 -34.07 -10.95 24.65
N ALA A 292 -34.34 -11.48 25.85
CA ALA A 292 -35.24 -10.87 26.83
C ALA A 292 -34.51 -9.96 27.82
N THR A 293 -33.38 -10.42 28.36
CA THR A 293 -32.69 -9.76 29.47
C THR A 293 -31.44 -9.03 28.99
N ARG A 294 -31.35 -7.72 29.25
CA ARG A 294 -30.17 -6.91 28.93
C ARG A 294 -28.92 -7.42 29.66
N SER A 295 -27.79 -7.34 28.97
CA SER A 295 -26.47 -7.66 29.51
C SER A 295 -25.53 -6.48 29.35
N ALA A 296 -24.87 -6.08 30.43
CA ALA A 296 -23.74 -5.15 30.38
C ALA A 296 -22.46 -5.84 29.86
N THR A 297 -22.38 -7.16 30.02
CA THR A 297 -21.30 -7.98 29.46
C THR A 297 -21.62 -8.29 28.00
N ALA A 298 -20.63 -8.15 27.12
CA ALA A 298 -20.80 -8.48 25.71
C ALA A 298 -21.10 -9.97 25.52
N THR A 299 -22.07 -10.28 24.65
CA THR A 299 -22.49 -11.64 24.30
C THR A 299 -22.70 -11.74 22.80
N GLU A 300 -22.93 -12.95 22.28
CA GLU A 300 -23.30 -13.16 20.88
C GLU A 300 -24.77 -12.81 20.57
N TRP A 301 -25.58 -12.52 21.59
CA TRP A 301 -27.01 -12.27 21.47
C TRP A 301 -27.26 -10.77 21.52
N VAL A 302 -27.65 -10.18 20.40
CA VAL A 302 -27.88 -8.74 20.29
C VAL A 302 -29.35 -8.48 19.97
N ARG A 303 -29.93 -7.52 20.69
CA ARG A 303 -31.26 -6.99 20.42
C ARG A 303 -31.15 -5.58 19.87
N VAL A 304 -31.89 -5.30 18.80
CA VAL A 304 -31.97 -3.98 18.17
C VAL A 304 -33.40 -3.49 18.23
N GLU A 305 -33.59 -2.35 18.86
CA GLU A 305 -34.85 -1.63 18.95
C GLU A 305 -34.91 -0.53 17.88
N GLY A 306 -36.12 -0.16 17.48
CA GLY A 306 -36.38 0.96 16.58
C GLY A 306 -37.55 0.71 15.64
N PRO A 307 -37.91 1.72 14.83
CA PRO A 307 -38.94 1.57 13.79
C PRO A 307 -38.56 0.45 12.82
N ARG A 308 -39.54 -0.38 12.42
CA ARG A 308 -39.31 -1.51 11.52
C ARG A 308 -38.57 -1.12 10.23
N SER A 309 -38.98 -0.01 9.61
CA SER A 309 -38.34 0.54 8.39
C SER A 309 -36.87 0.93 8.58
N LEU A 310 -36.43 1.13 9.83
CA LEU A 310 -35.08 1.54 10.17
C LEU A 310 -34.16 0.33 10.44
N VAL A 311 -34.70 -0.71 11.08
CA VAL A 311 -33.88 -1.80 11.66
C VAL A 311 -34.03 -3.15 10.97
N GLU A 312 -35.15 -3.44 10.28
CA GLU A 312 -35.34 -4.71 9.55
C GLU A 312 -34.74 -4.62 8.14
N THR A 313 -33.41 -4.62 8.09
CA THR A 313 -32.62 -4.44 6.85
C THR A 313 -31.23 -5.05 7.06
N PRO A 314 -30.42 -5.29 6.00
CA PRO A 314 -29.02 -5.66 6.20
C PRO A 314 -28.27 -4.59 7.00
N LEU A 315 -27.62 -5.04 8.07
CA LEU A 315 -26.84 -4.20 8.98
C LEU A 315 -25.37 -4.60 8.93
N GLN A 316 -24.51 -3.73 9.44
CA GLN A 316 -23.09 -4.02 9.59
C GLN A 316 -22.59 -3.54 10.94
N PHE A 317 -21.86 -4.40 11.64
CA PHE A 317 -21.02 -3.98 12.74
C PHE A 317 -19.67 -3.50 12.22
N LEU A 318 -19.34 -2.26 12.54
CA LEU A 318 -18.00 -1.71 12.45
C LEU A 318 -17.28 -1.95 13.78
N TYR A 319 -16.11 -2.56 13.72
CA TYR A 319 -15.28 -2.95 14.84
C TYR A 319 -13.80 -2.67 14.49
N ALA A 320 -12.90 -2.89 15.43
CA ALA A 320 -11.49 -2.48 15.31
C ALA A 320 -10.79 -2.95 14.01
N TRP A 321 -11.15 -4.14 13.50
CA TRP A 321 -10.44 -4.76 12.37
C TRP A 321 -11.10 -4.59 11.01
N ASN A 322 -12.32 -4.03 10.95
CA ASN A 322 -12.92 -3.54 9.71
C ASN A 322 -13.05 -2.01 9.68
N THR A 323 -12.34 -1.33 10.58
CA THR A 323 -12.05 0.10 10.50
C THR A 323 -10.57 0.27 10.16
N ILE A 324 -10.31 1.04 9.11
CA ILE A 324 -9.03 1.10 8.40
C ILE A 324 -8.36 2.45 8.69
N PRO A 325 -7.26 2.48 9.44
CA PRO A 325 -6.42 3.66 9.57
C PRO A 325 -5.79 3.98 8.22
N THR A 326 -5.92 5.22 7.77
CA THR A 326 -5.43 5.63 6.47
C THR A 326 -4.98 7.09 6.47
N ASP A 327 -3.82 7.33 5.86
CA ASP A 327 -3.34 8.66 5.51
C ASP A 327 -3.84 9.10 4.13
N PHE A 328 -4.53 8.22 3.39
CA PHE A 328 -5.21 8.60 2.14
C PHE A 328 -6.23 9.73 2.36
N TYR A 329 -6.75 9.87 3.58
CA TYR A 329 -7.59 11.01 3.98
C TYR A 329 -6.87 12.38 3.87
N TYR A 330 -5.54 12.43 3.92
CA TYR A 330 -4.81 13.68 3.69
C TYR A 330 -4.37 13.86 2.24
N ALA A 331 -4.46 12.80 1.43
CA ALA A 331 -4.11 12.80 0.02
C ALA A 331 -5.31 13.15 -0.88
N SER A 332 -6.48 12.59 -0.58
CA SER A 332 -7.75 12.84 -1.27
C SER A 332 -8.47 13.98 -0.57
N LEU A 333 -8.17 15.23 -0.89
CA LEU A 333 -8.72 16.43 -0.25
C LEU A 333 -10.12 16.80 -0.75
N GLN A 334 -10.55 16.17 -1.83
CA GLN A 334 -11.89 16.25 -2.38
C GLN A 334 -12.87 15.30 -1.68
N SER A 335 -14.12 15.75 -1.55
CA SER A 335 -15.22 14.92 -1.03
C SER A 335 -16.55 15.39 -1.58
N TRP A 336 -17.31 14.47 -2.16
CA TRP A 336 -18.66 14.74 -2.67
C TRP A 336 -19.40 13.48 -3.08
N ILE A 337 -20.72 13.59 -3.12
CA ILE A 337 -21.63 12.57 -3.60
C ILE A 337 -22.07 12.93 -5.01
N LEU A 338 -21.90 12.00 -5.95
CA LEU A 338 -22.36 12.18 -7.32
C LEU A 338 -23.88 12.00 -7.40
N GLY A 339 -24.57 12.98 -7.99
CA GLY A 339 -25.94 12.85 -8.48
C GLY A 339 -25.90 12.86 -10.00
N THR A 340 -26.60 11.94 -10.65
CA THR A 340 -26.51 11.81 -12.11
C THR A 340 -27.83 12.15 -12.77
N ARG A 341 -27.81 13.13 -13.67
CA ARG A 341 -28.89 13.32 -14.65
C ARG A 341 -28.36 13.10 -16.07
N GLU A 342 -29.07 12.27 -16.80
CA GLU A 342 -28.92 12.10 -18.24
C GLU A 342 -29.56 13.27 -19.00
N VAL A 343 -28.83 13.82 -19.97
CA VAL A 343 -29.26 14.87 -20.88
C VAL A 343 -29.07 14.37 -22.30
N GLU A 344 -30.16 14.29 -23.06
CA GLU A 344 -30.13 13.90 -24.46
C GLU A 344 -29.77 15.10 -25.34
N VAL A 345 -28.73 14.95 -26.17
CA VAL A 345 -28.38 15.90 -27.24
C VAL A 345 -28.31 15.13 -28.56
N GLY A 346 -29.40 15.18 -29.32
CA GLY A 346 -29.55 14.39 -30.54
C GLY A 346 -29.62 12.87 -30.22
N PRO A 347 -28.82 12.00 -30.86
CA PRO A 347 -28.79 10.57 -30.57
C PRO A 347 -27.89 10.20 -29.38
N PHE A 348 -27.32 11.18 -28.67
CA PHE A 348 -26.35 10.95 -27.61
C PHE A 348 -26.93 11.34 -26.25
N THR A 349 -26.68 10.49 -25.25
CA THR A 349 -27.03 10.75 -23.85
C THR A 349 -25.77 11.16 -23.09
N PHE A 350 -25.81 12.31 -22.43
CA PHE A 350 -24.72 12.87 -21.63
C PHE A 350 -25.13 12.90 -20.16
N THR A 351 -24.31 12.35 -19.27
CA THR A 351 -24.53 12.50 -17.83
C THR A 351 -23.86 13.78 -17.35
N LEU A 352 -24.64 14.75 -16.88
CA LEU A 352 -24.10 15.96 -16.24
C LEU A 352 -23.88 15.68 -14.75
N PRO A 353 -22.64 15.78 -14.23
CA PRO A 353 -22.34 15.44 -12.85
C PRO A 353 -22.58 16.64 -11.93
N TRP A 354 -23.81 16.79 -11.45
CA TRP A 354 -24.05 17.60 -10.26
C TRP A 354 -23.57 16.82 -9.04
N ILE A 355 -23.02 17.52 -8.06
CA ILE A 355 -22.50 16.92 -6.85
C ILE A 355 -23.11 17.59 -5.61
N TYR A 356 -23.20 16.82 -4.54
CA TYR A 356 -23.45 17.34 -3.20
C TYR A 356 -22.14 17.29 -2.42
N VAL A 357 -21.68 18.44 -1.92
CA VAL A 357 -20.49 18.55 -1.06
C VAL A 357 -20.93 18.49 0.40
N PRO A 358 -20.65 17.40 1.13
CA PRO A 358 -21.07 17.29 2.52
C PRO A 358 -20.38 18.32 3.42
N GLU A 359 -20.98 18.62 4.57
CA GLU A 359 -20.37 19.49 5.59
C GLU A 359 -19.07 18.92 6.16
N HIS A 360 -19.05 17.61 6.35
CA HIS A 360 -17.89 16.88 6.80
C HIS A 360 -17.40 15.94 5.69
N ASP A 361 -16.17 16.18 5.23
CA ASP A 361 -15.55 15.35 4.19
C ASP A 361 -15.47 13.89 4.64
N TRP A 362 -15.78 12.98 3.71
CA TRP A 362 -15.85 11.53 3.92
C TRP A 362 -16.88 11.10 4.96
N ASP A 363 -17.84 11.93 5.35
CA ASP A 363 -18.96 11.55 6.22
C ASP A 363 -20.22 12.29 5.77
N ALA A 364 -20.67 11.96 4.56
CA ALA A 364 -21.89 12.55 4.00
C ALA A 364 -23.14 12.17 4.79
N ALA A 365 -23.13 11.04 5.50
CA ALA A 365 -24.19 10.65 6.43
C ALA A 365 -24.24 11.51 7.71
N GLY A 366 -23.17 12.26 8.01
CA GLY A 366 -23.09 13.16 9.17
C GLY A 366 -23.11 12.44 10.52
N ASN A 367 -22.67 11.17 10.58
CA ASN A 367 -22.84 10.31 11.75
C ASN A 367 -21.52 10.06 12.52
N GLY A 368 -20.42 10.66 12.07
CA GLY A 368 -19.08 10.52 12.68
C GLY A 368 -18.39 9.21 12.35
N ILE A 369 -18.82 8.52 11.29
CA ILE A 369 -18.17 7.36 10.69
C ILE A 369 -17.75 7.80 9.30
N TYR A 370 -16.48 7.56 8.97
CA TYR A 370 -15.93 8.07 7.72
C TYR A 370 -15.77 6.97 6.69
N GLY A 371 -16.04 7.27 5.43
CA GLY A 371 -15.72 6.41 4.29
C GLY A 371 -16.62 5.19 4.11
N GLN A 372 -17.82 5.19 4.69
CA GLN A 372 -18.81 4.13 4.54
C GLN A 372 -19.11 3.83 3.07
N ASN A 373 -19.43 2.57 2.82
CA ASN A 373 -19.77 2.07 1.51
C ASN A 373 -20.90 1.04 1.61
N HIS A 374 -21.64 0.89 0.51
CA HIS A 374 -22.67 -0.13 0.38
C HIS A 374 -22.06 -1.53 0.30
N HIS A 375 -22.89 -2.57 0.43
CA HIS A 375 -22.47 -3.98 0.31
C HIS A 375 -21.85 -4.31 -1.05
N ASP A 376 -22.01 -3.47 -2.07
CA ASP A 376 -21.40 -3.67 -3.40
C ASP A 376 -20.11 -2.84 -3.60
N GLY A 377 -19.65 -2.12 -2.56
CA GLY A 377 -18.42 -1.34 -2.57
C GLY A 377 -18.61 0.08 -3.10
N THR A 378 -19.84 0.44 -3.50
CA THR A 378 -20.17 1.81 -3.92
C THR A 378 -20.21 2.75 -2.73
N ASP A 379 -19.82 4.00 -2.98
CA ASP A 379 -19.55 5.01 -1.95
C ASP A 379 -20.84 5.59 -1.34
N ILE A 380 -20.89 5.68 -0.01
CA ILE A 380 -21.98 6.33 0.75
C ILE A 380 -21.59 7.75 1.18
N ASP A 381 -20.31 7.94 1.51
CA ASP A 381 -19.83 9.07 2.31
C ASP A 381 -19.11 10.17 1.55
N GLY A 382 -19.03 10.04 0.23
CA GLY A 382 -18.48 11.05 -0.65
C GLY A 382 -16.96 10.95 -0.75
N VAL A 383 -16.41 9.74 -0.68
CA VAL A 383 -14.97 9.53 -0.85
C VAL A 383 -14.64 9.54 -2.33
N VAL A 384 -13.80 10.51 -2.72
CA VAL A 384 -13.24 10.57 -4.07
C VAL A 384 -11.96 9.76 -4.10
N LEU A 385 -11.93 8.69 -4.90
CA LEU A 385 -10.75 7.85 -5.10
C LEU A 385 -9.73 8.50 -6.05
N ALA A 386 -9.25 9.69 -5.68
CA ALA A 386 -8.23 10.48 -6.35
C ALA A 386 -7.28 11.08 -5.29
N THR A 387 -6.03 11.36 -5.65
CA THR A 387 -5.10 12.13 -4.82
C THR A 387 -4.97 13.54 -5.37
N ASP A 388 -5.23 14.54 -4.51
CA ASP A 388 -4.90 15.94 -4.77
C ASP A 388 -3.42 16.23 -4.45
N LEU A 389 -2.82 15.48 -3.53
CA LEU A 389 -1.39 15.52 -3.21
C LEU A 389 -0.90 14.13 -2.78
N SER A 390 0.40 13.88 -2.90
CA SER A 390 0.99 12.61 -2.46
C SER A 390 1.41 12.69 -0.99
N VAL A 391 1.06 11.67 -0.21
CA VAL A 391 1.32 11.60 1.25
C VAL A 391 2.28 10.47 1.58
N GLY A 392 3.20 10.74 2.51
CA GLY A 392 3.96 9.72 3.24
C GLY A 392 4.07 10.09 4.71
N ARG A 393 4.37 9.10 5.57
CA ARG A 393 4.50 9.28 7.02
C ARG A 393 5.89 8.89 7.51
N ALA A 394 6.48 9.73 8.35
CA ALA A 394 7.61 9.40 9.22
C ALA A 394 7.05 9.04 10.61
N PRO A 395 6.93 7.74 10.95
CA PRO A 395 6.30 7.28 12.18
C PRO A 395 7.25 7.44 13.38
N VAL A 396 7.43 8.68 13.84
CA VAL A 396 8.40 9.02 14.89
C VAL A 396 7.69 9.50 16.15
N GLU A 397 8.19 9.11 17.31
CA GLU A 397 7.66 9.49 18.62
C GLU A 397 8.60 10.37 19.43
N ASP A 398 9.87 10.50 19.00
CA ASP A 398 10.88 11.32 19.65
C ASP A 398 11.94 11.86 18.67
N ALA A 399 12.80 12.76 19.16
CA ALA A 399 13.84 13.41 18.38
C ALA A 399 14.91 12.44 17.82
N THR A 400 15.18 11.32 18.51
CA THR A 400 16.18 10.33 18.06
C THR A 400 15.64 9.55 16.86
N GLN A 401 14.39 9.12 16.94
CA GLN A 401 13.67 8.49 15.84
C GLN A 401 13.52 9.45 14.66
N ALA A 402 13.17 10.71 14.91
CA ALA A 402 13.11 11.76 13.89
C ALA A 402 14.47 11.98 13.19
N SER A 403 15.57 12.07 13.96
CA SER A 403 16.90 12.19 13.36
C SER A 403 17.23 10.95 12.52
N THR A 404 16.93 9.76 13.02
CA THR A 404 17.19 8.50 12.30
C THR A 404 16.46 8.45 10.96
N PHE A 405 15.17 8.81 10.93
CA PHE A 405 14.40 8.91 9.70
C PHE A 405 15.05 9.90 8.73
N VAL A 406 15.32 11.13 9.18
CA VAL A 406 15.91 12.19 8.37
C VAL A 406 17.28 11.79 7.82
N ASP A 407 18.14 11.21 8.66
CA ASP A 407 19.48 10.77 8.26
C ASP A 407 19.42 9.69 7.18
N LYS A 408 18.48 8.74 7.27
CA LYS A 408 18.28 7.71 6.25
C LYS A 408 17.75 8.28 4.95
N THR A 409 16.77 9.18 5.00
CA THR A 409 16.25 9.88 3.81
C THR A 409 17.39 10.62 3.10
N LEU A 410 18.16 11.42 3.83
CA LEU A 410 19.29 12.17 3.26
C LEU A 410 20.41 11.25 2.77
N ALA A 411 20.68 10.14 3.47
CA ALA A 411 21.64 9.14 3.03
C ALA A 411 21.20 8.49 1.71
N TYR A 412 19.93 8.14 1.56
CA TYR A 412 19.41 7.60 0.31
C TYR A 412 19.53 8.61 -0.82
N GLU A 413 19.07 9.85 -0.64
CA GLU A 413 19.08 10.88 -1.70
C GLU A 413 20.49 11.25 -2.16
N ARG A 414 21.48 11.14 -1.26
CA ARG A 414 22.90 11.36 -1.53
C ARG A 414 23.68 10.07 -1.86
N ALA A 415 22.98 8.95 -2.07
CA ALA A 415 23.52 7.60 -2.27
C ALA A 415 24.68 7.23 -1.30
N GLY A 416 24.52 7.54 -0.02
CA GLY A 416 25.47 7.20 1.04
C GLY A 416 26.72 8.07 1.07
N GLY A 417 26.66 9.29 0.49
CA GLY A 417 27.74 10.27 0.38
C GLY A 417 28.60 10.55 1.62
N ALA A 418 28.04 10.37 2.82
CA ALA A 418 28.75 10.55 4.08
C ALA A 418 29.10 9.23 4.80
N TRP A 419 28.59 8.07 4.34
CA TRP A 419 28.47 6.84 5.15
C TRP A 419 28.87 5.53 4.44
N GLY A 420 29.76 5.59 3.46
CA GLY A 420 30.47 4.39 2.96
C GLY A 420 29.81 3.60 1.82
N LEU A 421 28.61 3.96 1.36
CA LEU A 421 27.98 3.38 0.15
C LEU A 421 28.37 4.08 -1.17
N LEU A 422 29.16 5.15 -1.08
CA LEU A 422 29.82 5.78 -2.23
C LEU A 422 30.65 4.79 -3.09
N ALA A 423 31.03 3.63 -2.54
CA ALA A 423 31.80 2.61 -3.26
C ALA A 423 30.94 1.65 -4.11
N ASP A 424 29.69 1.37 -3.73
CA ASP A 424 28.86 0.33 -4.35
C ASP A 424 27.82 0.91 -5.30
N ARG A 425 28.29 1.33 -6.47
CA ARG A 425 27.46 2.00 -7.49
C ARG A 425 26.43 1.10 -8.16
N ASP A 426 26.56 -0.21 -7.96
CA ASP A 426 25.64 -1.21 -8.45
C ASP A 426 24.51 -1.52 -7.46
N TRP A 427 24.56 -0.96 -6.24
CA TRP A 427 23.52 -1.13 -5.23
C TRP A 427 22.08 -0.91 -5.76
N PRO A 428 21.79 0.14 -6.55
CA PRO A 428 20.44 0.38 -7.08
C PRO A 428 19.89 -0.71 -8.01
N ARG A 429 20.77 -1.56 -8.55
CA ARG A 429 20.41 -2.64 -9.47
C ARG A 429 19.79 -3.85 -8.74
N ARG A 430 19.85 -3.86 -7.40
CA ARG A 430 19.56 -5.01 -6.55
C ARG A 430 18.11 -5.03 -6.09
N MET A 431 17.43 -6.15 -6.35
CA MET A 431 16.09 -6.40 -5.85
C MET A 431 16.02 -7.77 -5.16
N VAL A 432 15.45 -7.80 -3.96
CA VAL A 432 15.10 -9.04 -3.25
C VAL A 432 13.61 -9.31 -3.44
N LEU A 433 13.28 -10.52 -3.87
CA LEU A 433 11.91 -11.01 -4.01
C LEU A 433 11.70 -12.12 -2.99
N VAL A 434 10.65 -12.02 -2.18
CA VAL A 434 10.34 -12.97 -1.11
C VAL A 434 8.92 -13.47 -1.30
N SER A 435 8.76 -14.79 -1.21
CA SER A 435 7.47 -15.47 -1.32
C SER A 435 7.38 -16.53 -0.23
N SER A 436 6.53 -16.29 0.77
CA SER A 436 5.97 -17.36 1.59
C SER A 436 4.60 -17.75 1.04
N ASP A 437 4.22 -19.00 1.22
CA ASP A 437 2.94 -19.52 0.73
C ASP A 437 1.74 -18.84 1.40
N TRP A 438 0.69 -18.63 0.61
CA TRP A 438 -0.61 -18.11 1.02
C TRP A 438 -1.63 -19.19 1.44
N GLY A 439 -1.34 -20.47 1.21
CA GLY A 439 -2.11 -21.59 1.76
C GLY A 439 -2.13 -22.84 0.88
N GLY A 440 -2.69 -23.92 1.44
CA GLY A 440 -2.84 -25.22 0.76
C GLY A 440 -1.84 -26.28 1.19
N ARG A 441 -0.66 -25.88 1.72
CA ARG A 441 0.25 -26.81 2.39
C ARG A 441 -0.27 -27.26 3.75
N THR A 442 -0.03 -28.52 4.10
CA THR A 442 -0.29 -29.05 5.44
C THR A 442 1.02 -29.55 6.05
N PHE A 443 1.41 -28.95 7.17
CA PHE A 443 2.53 -29.46 7.98
C PHE A 443 2.05 -30.53 8.96
N LEU A 444 2.77 -31.66 8.98
CA LEU A 444 2.57 -32.71 9.97
C LEU A 444 3.73 -32.70 10.96
N TRP A 445 3.41 -32.48 12.23
CA TRP A 445 4.39 -32.36 13.31
C TRP A 445 4.56 -33.67 14.09
N PRO A 446 5.73 -33.94 14.68
CA PRO A 446 5.92 -35.15 15.46
C PRO A 446 4.98 -35.16 16.68
N THR A 447 4.57 -36.36 17.09
CA THR A 447 3.89 -36.61 18.36
C THR A 447 4.55 -37.76 19.11
N SER A 448 4.40 -37.77 20.44
CA SER A 448 4.74 -38.92 21.29
C SER A 448 3.67 -40.00 21.30
N ASP A 449 2.49 -39.74 20.74
CA ASP A 449 1.39 -40.70 20.69
C ASP A 449 1.73 -41.89 19.79
N THR A 450 1.25 -43.07 20.15
CA THR A 450 1.48 -44.31 19.38
C THR A 450 0.73 -44.32 18.04
N VAL A 451 -0.36 -43.57 17.96
CA VAL A 451 -1.14 -43.30 16.75
C VAL A 451 -1.26 -41.78 16.63
N PRO A 452 -0.87 -41.20 15.48
CA PRO A 452 -0.90 -39.75 15.33
C PRO A 452 -2.33 -39.21 15.27
N GLY A 453 -2.56 -38.06 15.92
CA GLY A 453 -3.73 -37.23 15.73
C GLY A 453 -3.67 -36.43 14.42
N ASP A 454 -4.65 -35.56 14.18
CA ASP A 454 -4.74 -34.80 12.93
C ASP A 454 -3.54 -33.87 12.76
N ASN A 455 -2.98 -33.86 11.56
CA ASN A 455 -1.77 -33.12 11.17
C ASN A 455 -0.56 -33.47 12.06
N ARG A 456 -0.44 -34.76 12.43
CA ARG A 456 0.68 -35.31 13.20
C ARG A 456 1.29 -36.54 12.54
N PHE A 457 2.49 -36.89 12.96
CA PHE A 457 3.13 -38.15 12.60
C PHE A 457 3.87 -38.81 13.76
N VAL A 458 4.04 -40.12 13.67
CA VAL A 458 4.83 -40.94 14.58
C VAL A 458 5.83 -41.79 13.80
N SER A 459 7.08 -41.79 14.26
CA SER A 459 8.15 -42.63 13.72
C SER A 459 8.10 -44.03 14.35
N GLN A 460 7.88 -45.05 13.53
CA GLN A 460 7.73 -46.44 13.97
C GLN A 460 8.97 -47.24 13.60
N THR A 461 10.00 -47.17 14.45
CA THR A 461 11.31 -47.79 14.19
C THR A 461 11.23 -49.30 13.96
N SER A 462 10.43 -50.03 14.75
CA SER A 462 10.24 -51.48 14.63
C SER A 462 9.58 -51.89 13.30
N ALA A 463 8.74 -51.02 12.73
CA ALA A 463 8.08 -51.23 11.45
C ALA A 463 8.83 -50.56 10.28
N SER A 464 10.01 -49.98 10.53
CA SER A 464 10.83 -49.26 9.56
C SER A 464 10.06 -48.22 8.72
N ARG A 465 9.13 -47.50 9.34
CA ARG A 465 8.27 -46.52 8.66
C ARG A 465 7.95 -45.29 9.53
N ALA A 466 7.36 -44.27 8.95
CA ALA A 466 6.57 -43.27 9.68
C ALA A 466 5.09 -43.40 9.31
N LEU A 467 4.22 -43.19 10.29
CA LEU A 467 2.77 -43.13 10.10
C LEU A 467 2.32 -41.69 10.33
N LEU A 468 1.59 -41.15 9.36
CA LEU A 468 1.13 -39.77 9.28
C LEU A 468 -0.39 -39.77 9.25
N LYS A 469 -1.02 -38.74 9.81
CA LYS A 469 -2.46 -38.51 9.72
C LYS A 469 -2.76 -37.06 9.35
N LEU A 470 -3.41 -36.87 8.20
CA LEU A 470 -4.07 -35.63 7.80
C LEU A 470 -5.44 -35.52 8.48
N GLU A 471 -5.93 -34.30 8.66
CA GLU A 471 -7.29 -34.04 9.15
C GLU A 471 -8.37 -34.68 8.25
N SER A 472 -8.18 -34.62 6.93
CA SER A 472 -9.08 -35.24 5.95
C SER A 472 -8.31 -35.84 4.77
N ALA A 473 -8.92 -36.79 4.06
CA ALA A 473 -8.36 -37.28 2.80
C ALA A 473 -8.33 -36.14 1.76
N PRO A 474 -7.25 -36.00 0.97
CA PRO A 474 -7.23 -35.04 -0.13
C PRO A 474 -8.17 -35.50 -1.25
N GLY A 475 -8.62 -34.55 -2.08
CA GLY A 475 -9.55 -34.82 -3.19
C GLY A 475 -8.94 -35.57 -4.37
N ASP A 476 -7.61 -35.59 -4.49
CA ASP A 476 -6.86 -36.16 -5.61
C ASP A 476 -5.42 -36.54 -5.22
N PHE A 477 -4.59 -36.87 -6.23
CA PHE A 477 -3.18 -37.25 -6.10
C PHE A 477 -2.19 -36.14 -6.49
N THR A 478 -2.64 -34.90 -6.62
CA THR A 478 -1.81 -33.77 -7.06
C THR A 478 -0.98 -33.17 -5.92
N TRP A 479 -0.33 -34.04 -5.14
CA TRP A 479 0.39 -33.68 -3.92
C TRP A 479 1.80 -34.25 -3.90
N ASP A 480 2.73 -33.49 -3.33
CA ASP A 480 4.06 -33.91 -2.96
C ASP A 480 4.15 -34.07 -1.44
N LEU A 481 4.97 -35.04 -1.02
CA LEU A 481 5.30 -35.22 0.39
C LEU A 481 6.79 -34.98 0.57
N VAL A 482 7.12 -33.97 1.37
CA VAL A 482 8.50 -33.57 1.66
C VAL A 482 8.81 -33.88 3.12
N ALA A 483 9.88 -34.64 3.35
CA ALA A 483 10.46 -34.83 4.67
C ALA A 483 11.39 -33.66 4.98
N ARG A 484 11.04 -32.83 5.98
CA ARG A 484 11.88 -31.72 6.45
C ARG A 484 12.80 -32.21 7.57
N VAL A 485 13.91 -32.81 7.20
CA VAL A 485 14.90 -33.36 8.16
C VAL A 485 15.47 -32.25 9.02
N THR A 486 15.82 -31.13 8.38
CA THR A 486 16.13 -29.84 9.03
C THR A 486 15.51 -28.73 8.21
N GLU A 487 15.67 -27.46 8.62
CA GLU A 487 15.24 -26.30 7.82
C GLU A 487 15.88 -26.27 6.42
N THR A 488 17.14 -26.70 6.28
CA THR A 488 17.87 -26.68 5.00
C THR A 488 17.95 -28.04 4.29
N ASP A 489 17.70 -29.14 5.00
CA ASP A 489 17.64 -30.51 4.42
C ASP A 489 16.18 -30.95 4.27
N ARG A 490 15.62 -30.63 3.10
CA ARG A 490 14.27 -31.01 2.68
C ARG A 490 14.37 -32.09 1.59
N ARG A 491 13.68 -33.22 1.76
CA ARG A 491 13.74 -34.35 0.82
C ARG A 491 12.36 -34.71 0.33
N GLU A 492 12.11 -34.52 -0.96
CA GLU A 492 10.87 -34.98 -1.59
C GLU A 492 10.86 -36.51 -1.67
N LEU A 493 9.74 -37.10 -1.27
CA LEU A 493 9.51 -38.53 -1.27
C LEU A 493 8.64 -38.89 -2.47
N PRO A 494 9.06 -39.85 -3.32
CA PRO A 494 8.24 -40.26 -4.46
C PRO A 494 6.97 -40.95 -3.96
N PHE A 495 5.84 -40.64 -4.60
CA PHE A 495 4.65 -41.45 -4.43
C PHE A 495 4.91 -42.87 -4.96
N LYS A 496 4.51 -43.89 -4.21
CA LYS A 496 4.72 -45.30 -4.58
C LYS A 496 3.44 -46.11 -4.43
N THR A 497 3.31 -47.15 -5.23
CA THR A 497 2.24 -48.16 -5.10
C THR A 497 2.73 -49.46 -4.44
N ASP A 498 4.05 -49.63 -4.31
CA ASP A 498 4.66 -50.78 -3.64
C ASP A 498 4.70 -50.57 -2.12
N PRO A 499 3.99 -51.40 -1.32
CA PRO A 499 3.97 -51.27 0.13
C PRO A 499 5.29 -51.64 0.82
N SER A 500 6.25 -52.24 0.12
CA SER A 500 7.50 -52.72 0.73
C SER A 500 8.27 -51.62 1.45
N ALA A 501 8.68 -51.87 2.69
CA ALA A 501 9.49 -50.94 3.47
C ALA A 501 10.90 -50.70 2.87
N SER A 502 11.36 -51.56 1.94
CA SER A 502 12.63 -51.38 1.23
C SER A 502 12.56 -50.34 0.10
N VAL A 503 11.35 -49.96 -0.35
CA VAL A 503 11.16 -48.98 -1.43
C VAL A 503 10.94 -47.61 -0.80
N ARG A 504 11.86 -46.68 -1.04
CA ARG A 504 11.75 -45.27 -0.62
C ARG A 504 10.51 -44.64 -1.25
N GLY A 505 9.74 -43.90 -0.47
CA GLY A 505 8.55 -43.20 -0.93
C GLY A 505 7.38 -43.29 0.05
N TRP A 506 6.24 -42.76 -0.38
CA TRP A 506 5.03 -42.71 0.44
C TRP A 506 3.80 -43.19 -0.31
N TYR A 507 2.79 -43.62 0.44
CA TYR A 507 1.48 -43.99 -0.10
C TYR A 507 0.38 -43.73 0.94
N PHE A 508 -0.86 -43.61 0.46
CA PHE A 508 -2.03 -43.54 1.32
C PHE A 508 -2.34 -44.90 1.93
N ALA A 509 -2.48 -44.98 3.25
CA ALA A 509 -2.81 -46.20 3.98
C ALA A 509 -4.31 -46.32 4.26
N THR A 510 -4.79 -47.54 4.46
CA THR A 510 -6.21 -47.81 4.74
C THR A 510 -6.68 -47.20 6.07
N SER A 511 -5.89 -47.33 7.14
CA SER A 511 -6.22 -46.77 8.46
C SER A 511 -5.00 -46.69 9.39
N ALA A 512 -5.20 -46.23 10.63
CA ALA A 512 -4.18 -46.24 11.69
C ALA A 512 -3.63 -47.64 12.00
N THR A 513 -4.49 -48.66 11.94
CA THR A 513 -4.19 -50.05 12.33
C THR A 513 -3.94 -50.95 11.13
N ASP A 514 -4.36 -50.53 9.93
CA ASP A 514 -4.10 -51.19 8.67
C ASP A 514 -3.29 -50.28 7.74
N ALA A 515 -1.99 -50.55 7.70
CA ALA A 515 -1.02 -49.79 6.93
C ALA A 515 -0.82 -50.31 5.49
N SER A 516 -1.71 -51.19 5.00
CA SER A 516 -1.75 -51.56 3.59
C SER A 516 -2.13 -50.33 2.73
N PRO A 517 -1.72 -50.30 1.44
CA PRO A 517 -2.12 -49.22 0.55
C PRO A 517 -3.64 -49.13 0.41
N SER A 518 -4.18 -47.93 0.57
CA SER A 518 -5.58 -47.59 0.31
C SER A 518 -5.84 -47.72 -1.19
N VAL A 519 -6.58 -48.76 -1.57
CA VAL A 519 -6.88 -49.07 -2.97
C VAL A 519 -8.33 -49.50 -3.14
N ILE A 520 -8.94 -49.12 -4.27
CA ILE A 520 -10.13 -49.79 -4.80
C ILE A 520 -9.65 -50.90 -5.73
N THR A 521 -10.10 -52.12 -5.45
CA THR A 521 -9.77 -53.29 -6.25
C THR A 521 -10.94 -53.63 -7.17
N ILE A 522 -10.68 -53.68 -8.48
CA ILE A 522 -11.64 -54.12 -9.49
C ILE A 522 -11.31 -55.56 -9.87
N PRO A 523 -12.17 -56.55 -9.55
CA PRO A 523 -11.96 -57.93 -9.95
C PRO A 523 -12.24 -58.09 -11.46
N LEU A 524 -11.29 -58.71 -12.18
CA LEU A 524 -11.43 -59.18 -13.55
C LEU A 524 -11.40 -60.72 -13.57
N TRP A 525 -11.86 -61.34 -14.66
CA TRP A 525 -12.05 -62.81 -14.72
C TRP A 525 -10.81 -63.66 -14.41
N PHE A 526 -9.59 -63.11 -14.55
CA PHE A 526 -8.34 -63.81 -14.27
C PHE A 526 -7.31 -62.99 -13.47
N THR A 527 -7.67 -61.79 -13.01
CA THR A 527 -6.77 -60.90 -12.25
C THR A 527 -7.56 -59.83 -11.51
N SER A 528 -6.92 -59.05 -10.64
CA SER A 528 -7.51 -57.84 -10.08
C SER A 528 -6.63 -56.64 -10.40
N ILE A 529 -7.25 -55.49 -10.67
CA ILE A 529 -6.53 -54.23 -10.84
C ILE A 529 -6.84 -53.37 -9.62
N ALA A 530 -5.79 -52.90 -8.94
CA ALA A 530 -5.90 -52.02 -7.79
C ALA A 530 -5.60 -50.58 -8.22
N PHE A 531 -6.51 -49.67 -7.90
CA PHE A 531 -6.35 -48.23 -8.10
C PHE A 531 -6.18 -47.58 -6.74
N PRO A 532 -5.13 -46.77 -6.51
CA PRO A 532 -4.95 -46.08 -5.26
C PRO A 532 -6.11 -45.11 -5.01
N VAL A 533 -6.49 -44.93 -3.74
CA VAL A 533 -7.51 -43.97 -3.32
C VAL A 533 -6.94 -43.09 -2.21
N PRO A 534 -7.16 -41.76 -2.27
CA PRO A 534 -6.76 -40.86 -1.20
C PRO A 534 -7.36 -41.28 0.14
N SER A 535 -6.57 -41.14 1.21
CA SER A 535 -6.96 -41.41 2.59
C SER A 535 -6.27 -40.38 3.49
N PRO A 536 -6.81 -40.06 4.68
CA PRO A 536 -6.10 -39.20 5.63
C PRO A 536 -4.83 -39.87 6.18
N TRP A 537 -4.67 -41.19 6.04
CA TRP A 537 -3.52 -41.91 6.57
C TRP A 537 -2.44 -42.04 5.52
N ILE A 538 -1.19 -41.72 5.87
CA ILE A 538 -0.04 -41.82 4.98
C ILE A 538 1.05 -42.66 5.66
N VAL A 539 1.68 -43.54 4.88
CA VAL A 539 2.86 -44.30 5.31
C VAL A 539 4.08 -43.82 4.53
N VAL A 540 5.16 -43.56 5.25
CA VAL A 540 6.45 -43.14 4.69
C VAL A 540 7.52 -44.19 4.93
N HIS A 541 8.24 -44.54 3.86
CA HIS A 541 9.41 -45.39 3.89
C HIS A 541 10.63 -44.66 3.31
N GLY A 542 11.81 -44.89 3.90
CA GLY A 542 13.03 -44.20 3.51
C GLY A 542 14.13 -44.31 4.56
N ALA A 543 15.12 -43.42 4.47
CA ALA A 543 16.22 -43.32 5.43
C ALA A 543 15.70 -43.02 6.86
N ALA A 544 16.54 -43.21 7.88
CA ALA A 544 16.13 -42.97 9.26
C ALA A 544 15.70 -41.51 9.51
N GLU A 545 16.40 -40.59 8.86
CA GLU A 545 16.16 -39.14 8.88
C GLU A 545 14.85 -38.79 8.15
N GLU A 546 14.53 -39.48 7.06
CA GLU A 546 13.28 -39.29 6.31
C GLU A 546 12.06 -39.88 7.02
N ARG A 547 12.27 -40.80 7.96
CA ARG A 547 11.23 -41.42 8.81
C ARG A 547 11.06 -40.70 10.14
N SER A 548 12.01 -39.88 10.54
CA SER A 548 11.98 -39.08 11.77
C SER A 548 12.44 -37.64 11.52
N PRO A 549 11.82 -36.91 10.56
CA PRO A 549 12.17 -35.53 10.26
C PRO A 549 11.70 -34.57 11.39
N GLN A 550 12.02 -33.28 11.30
CA GLN A 550 11.41 -32.27 12.17
C GLN A 550 9.92 -32.07 11.85
N ALA A 551 9.55 -32.22 10.58
CA ALA A 551 8.17 -32.19 10.10
C ALA A 551 8.04 -32.91 8.75
N TYR A 552 6.83 -33.31 8.39
CA TYR A 552 6.47 -33.54 6.99
C TYR A 552 5.68 -32.36 6.45
N GLU A 553 5.85 -32.10 5.17
CA GLU A 553 5.14 -31.08 4.43
C GLU A 553 4.39 -31.78 3.30
N PHE A 554 3.06 -31.64 3.32
CA PHE A 554 2.18 -32.16 2.30
C PHE A 554 1.72 -30.98 1.43
N ASN A 555 2.31 -30.87 0.23
CA ASN A 555 2.26 -29.69 -0.62
C ASN A 555 1.51 -29.98 -1.93
N PRO A 556 0.61 -29.12 -2.42
CA PRO A 556 0.04 -29.28 -3.75
C PRO A 556 1.13 -29.13 -4.84
N LYS A 557 1.04 -29.91 -5.93
CA LYS A 557 2.01 -29.92 -7.04
C LYS A 557 1.95 -28.68 -7.96
N ALA A 558 0.95 -27.82 -7.80
CA ALA A 558 0.77 -26.64 -8.64
C ALA A 558 1.61 -25.49 -8.11
N ALA A 559 2.20 -24.69 -9.00
CA ALA A 559 2.91 -23.47 -8.62
C ALA A 559 1.98 -22.56 -7.82
N GLU A 560 2.47 -22.14 -6.65
CA GLU A 560 1.73 -21.33 -5.68
C GLU A 560 1.59 -19.87 -6.15
N GLY A 561 0.50 -19.21 -5.71
CA GLY A 561 0.11 -17.88 -6.18
C GLY A 561 1.14 -16.80 -5.87
N SER A 562 1.60 -16.71 -4.62
CA SER A 562 2.62 -15.77 -4.15
C SER A 562 3.91 -15.88 -4.97
N MET A 563 4.38 -17.10 -5.25
CA MET A 563 5.61 -17.30 -6.01
C MET A 563 5.44 -16.90 -7.48
N ASP A 564 4.32 -17.29 -8.10
CA ASP A 564 4.05 -16.94 -9.50
C ASP A 564 3.91 -15.42 -9.67
N ASP A 565 3.29 -14.74 -8.70
CA ASP A 565 3.15 -13.28 -8.67
C ASP A 565 4.52 -12.58 -8.52
N GLN A 566 5.39 -13.05 -7.61
CA GLN A 566 6.77 -12.54 -7.51
C GLN A 566 7.58 -12.78 -8.80
N GLU A 567 7.39 -13.91 -9.49
CA GLU A 567 8.03 -14.15 -10.79
C GLU A 567 7.45 -13.32 -11.93
N ARG A 568 6.13 -13.03 -11.90
CA ARG A 568 5.50 -12.05 -12.81
C ARG A 568 6.12 -10.67 -12.61
N LEU A 569 6.20 -10.20 -11.36
CA LEU A 569 6.84 -8.94 -11.03
C LEU A 569 8.31 -8.88 -11.49
N ARG A 570 9.10 -9.94 -11.24
CA ARG A 570 10.50 -9.99 -11.70
C ARG A 570 10.63 -9.79 -13.20
N ARG A 571 9.78 -10.47 -13.98
CA ARG A 571 9.78 -10.38 -15.45
C ARG A 571 9.34 -8.98 -15.91
N GLN A 572 8.37 -8.39 -15.24
CA GLN A 572 7.94 -7.01 -15.48
C GLN A 572 9.08 -6.02 -15.24
N ILE A 573 9.71 -6.04 -14.06
CA ILE A 573 10.84 -5.15 -13.73
C ILE A 573 11.97 -5.28 -14.75
N ARG A 574 12.33 -6.52 -15.11
CA ARG A 574 13.37 -6.79 -16.11
C ARG A 574 13.09 -6.12 -17.46
N THR A 575 11.81 -5.95 -17.80
CA THR A 575 11.34 -5.41 -19.08
C THR A 575 11.16 -3.89 -19.02
N GLU A 576 10.49 -3.39 -17.99
CA GLU A 576 10.06 -1.99 -17.87
C GLU A 576 11.13 -1.11 -17.22
N VAL A 577 11.96 -1.66 -16.33
CA VAL A 577 13.03 -0.95 -15.61
C VAL A 577 14.33 -1.74 -15.69
N PRO A 578 14.93 -1.88 -16.89
CA PRO A 578 16.03 -2.82 -17.16
C PRO A 578 17.32 -2.55 -16.39
N GLY A 579 17.45 -1.38 -15.74
CA GLY A 579 18.57 -1.08 -14.85
C GLY A 579 18.50 -1.79 -13.49
N ILE A 580 17.36 -2.37 -13.12
CA ILE A 580 17.21 -3.27 -11.96
C ILE A 580 17.33 -4.70 -12.47
N ASP A 581 18.53 -5.25 -12.38
CA ASP A 581 18.90 -6.47 -13.10
C ASP A 581 19.59 -7.53 -12.24
N ARG A 582 19.78 -7.27 -10.93
CA ARG A 582 20.37 -8.19 -9.96
C ARG A 582 19.30 -8.65 -8.95
N PHE A 583 18.69 -9.79 -9.24
CA PHE A 583 17.64 -10.36 -8.39
C PHE A 583 18.20 -11.40 -7.41
N SER A 584 17.77 -11.36 -6.15
CA SER A 584 17.89 -12.46 -5.20
C SER A 584 16.48 -12.92 -4.81
N ARG A 585 16.21 -14.22 -4.90
CA ARG A 585 14.87 -14.77 -4.68
C ARG A 585 14.88 -15.74 -3.52
N HIS A 586 13.93 -15.56 -2.60
CA HIS A 586 13.76 -16.37 -1.40
C HIS A 586 12.33 -16.89 -1.36
N TYR A 587 12.11 -18.09 -1.88
CA TYR A 587 10.76 -18.65 -2.07
C TYR A 587 10.62 -19.93 -1.27
N GLU A 588 9.46 -20.16 -0.65
CA GLU A 588 9.20 -21.45 0.02
C GLU A 588 8.98 -22.61 -0.96
N ASP A 589 8.49 -22.29 -2.16
CA ASP A 589 8.14 -23.26 -3.21
C ASP A 589 9.06 -23.17 -4.44
N GLU A 590 10.34 -22.86 -4.22
CA GLU A 590 11.35 -22.76 -5.27
C GLU A 590 11.48 -24.04 -6.15
N ARG A 591 10.95 -25.16 -5.64
CA ARG A 591 10.88 -26.45 -6.33
C ARG A 591 9.89 -26.48 -7.48
N ASP A 592 8.86 -25.65 -7.46
CA ASP A 592 7.85 -25.63 -8.51
C ASP A 592 8.28 -24.76 -9.70
N LEU A 593 9.37 -23.99 -9.54
CA LEU A 593 9.99 -23.28 -10.64
C LEU A 593 10.55 -24.26 -11.68
N SER A 594 10.21 -23.99 -12.95
CA SER A 594 10.82 -24.65 -14.09
C SER A 594 12.35 -24.50 -14.10
N PHE A 595 13.04 -25.44 -14.76
CA PHE A 595 14.49 -25.40 -14.93
C PHE A 595 15.01 -24.04 -15.45
N PHE A 596 14.35 -23.49 -16.48
CA PHE A 596 14.72 -22.19 -17.04
C PHE A 596 14.45 -21.03 -16.08
N ALA A 597 13.37 -21.09 -15.30
CA ALA A 597 13.07 -20.05 -14.30
C ALA A 597 14.10 -20.03 -13.16
N ARG A 598 14.62 -21.19 -12.74
CA ARG A 598 15.70 -21.27 -11.75
C ARG A 598 17.02 -20.71 -12.26
N LEU A 599 17.34 -20.91 -13.54
CA LEU A 599 18.55 -20.35 -14.17
C LEU A 599 18.47 -18.84 -14.45
N ALA A 600 17.28 -18.23 -14.41
CA ALA A 600 17.10 -16.82 -14.74
C ALA A 600 17.73 -15.84 -13.74
N ALA A 601 17.87 -16.23 -12.47
CA ALA A 601 18.49 -15.45 -11.39
C ALA A 601 18.81 -16.37 -10.18
N PRO A 602 19.62 -15.95 -9.21
CA PRO A 602 19.72 -16.65 -7.93
C PRO A 602 18.35 -16.89 -7.27
N VAL A 603 18.10 -18.12 -6.82
CA VAL A 603 16.92 -18.50 -6.02
C VAL A 603 17.33 -19.51 -4.97
N GLN A 604 16.78 -19.37 -3.77
CA GLN A 604 16.96 -20.30 -2.67
C GLN A 604 15.66 -20.47 -1.88
N TYR A 605 15.58 -21.56 -1.12
CA TYR A 605 14.49 -21.79 -0.18
C TYR A 605 14.43 -20.66 0.85
N LEU A 606 13.23 -20.17 1.13
CA LEU A 606 13.00 -19.17 2.17
C LEU A 606 13.30 -19.79 3.54
N THR A 607 14.25 -19.17 4.24
CA THR A 607 14.62 -19.47 5.62
C THR A 607 14.87 -18.14 6.33
N GLU A 608 14.77 -18.12 7.66
CA GLU A 608 15.01 -16.88 8.41
C GLU A 608 16.44 -16.36 8.19
N ALA A 609 17.43 -17.24 8.28
CA ALA A 609 18.83 -16.91 8.05
C ALA A 609 19.11 -16.51 6.59
N GLY A 610 18.49 -17.21 5.63
CA GLY A 610 18.61 -16.91 4.22
C GLY A 610 18.06 -15.53 3.88
N LEU A 611 16.85 -15.21 4.35
CA LEU A 611 16.25 -13.89 4.19
C LEU A 611 17.09 -12.81 4.86
N ARG A 612 17.49 -13.03 6.12
CA ARG A 612 18.37 -12.11 6.85
C ARG A 612 19.64 -11.79 6.06
N GLY A 613 20.30 -12.81 5.49
CA GLY A 613 21.48 -12.63 4.65
C GLY A 613 21.19 -11.84 3.37
N GLY A 614 20.06 -12.10 2.71
CA GLY A 614 19.63 -11.35 1.53
C GLY A 614 19.34 -9.88 1.81
N LEU A 615 18.76 -9.57 2.97
CA LEU A 615 18.49 -8.21 3.42
C LEU A 615 19.79 -7.50 3.85
N ASP A 616 20.67 -8.15 4.62
CA ASP A 616 21.97 -7.58 5.03
C ASP A 616 22.91 -7.35 3.83
N ALA A 617 22.70 -8.02 2.70
CA ALA A 617 23.43 -7.81 1.46
C ALA A 617 23.13 -6.47 0.75
N SER A 618 22.43 -5.55 1.44
CA SER A 618 22.11 -4.20 0.96
C SER A 618 21.33 -4.26 -0.37
N PRO A 619 20.10 -4.78 -0.37
CA PRO A 619 19.21 -4.60 -1.51
C PRO A 619 18.82 -3.13 -1.65
N HIS A 620 18.43 -2.72 -2.86
CA HIS A 620 17.81 -1.42 -3.07
C HIS A 620 16.29 -1.53 -2.97
N LEU A 621 15.71 -2.58 -3.56
CA LEU A 621 14.28 -2.86 -3.50
C LEU A 621 14.02 -4.21 -2.84
N VAL A 622 12.95 -4.30 -2.06
CA VAL A 622 12.49 -5.56 -1.45
C VAL A 622 10.99 -5.69 -1.70
N SER A 623 10.59 -6.78 -2.32
CA SER A 623 9.19 -7.18 -2.44
C SER A 623 8.94 -8.38 -1.53
N LEU A 624 7.93 -8.26 -0.68
CA LEU A 624 7.51 -9.27 0.28
C LEU A 624 6.10 -9.71 -0.08
N SER A 625 5.89 -11.02 -0.18
CA SER A 625 4.58 -11.61 -0.42
C SER A 625 4.36 -12.78 0.52
N GLY A 626 3.25 -12.76 1.25
CA GLY A 626 3.00 -13.76 2.28
C GLY A 626 1.92 -13.41 3.30
N HIS A 627 1.65 -14.33 4.22
CA HIS A 627 0.85 -14.01 5.40
C HIS A 627 1.58 -12.98 6.28
N GLY A 628 0.84 -11.98 6.73
CA GLY A 628 1.38 -10.86 7.49
C GLY A 628 0.65 -10.62 8.79
N SER A 629 1.39 -10.05 9.72
CA SER A 629 0.91 -9.47 10.96
C SER A 629 1.63 -8.15 11.20
N GLN A 630 1.22 -7.41 12.22
CA GLN A 630 1.97 -6.25 12.69
C GLN A 630 3.43 -6.60 13.04
N SER A 631 3.68 -7.84 13.46
CA SER A 631 5.00 -8.30 13.89
C SER A 631 5.88 -8.84 12.75
N GLY A 632 5.38 -8.95 11.52
CA GLY A 632 6.20 -9.44 10.41
C GLY A 632 5.46 -10.14 9.27
N VAL A 633 6.23 -10.53 8.25
CA VAL A 633 5.82 -11.27 7.04
C VAL A 633 6.97 -12.15 6.57
N ALA A 634 6.69 -13.36 6.09
CA ALA A 634 7.66 -14.23 5.40
C ALA A 634 9.04 -14.31 6.09
N HIS A 635 9.08 -14.65 7.39
CA HIS A 635 10.27 -14.64 8.28
C HIS A 635 10.87 -13.27 8.65
N LEU A 636 10.53 -12.18 7.96
CA LEU A 636 10.91 -10.85 8.40
C LEU A 636 10.06 -10.44 9.59
N SER A 637 10.64 -10.53 10.79
CA SER A 637 10.00 -10.10 12.04
C SER A 637 10.42 -8.68 12.45
N THR A 638 9.67 -8.04 13.35
CA THR A 638 10.08 -6.78 14.00
C THR A 638 11.47 -6.90 14.64
N GLY A 639 11.78 -8.04 15.26
CA GLY A 639 13.10 -8.30 15.83
C GLY A 639 14.20 -8.37 14.79
N MET A 640 13.94 -8.97 13.62
CA MET A 640 14.89 -8.94 12.50
C MET A 640 15.07 -7.51 11.99
N ALA A 641 13.97 -6.78 11.75
CA ALA A 641 13.96 -5.41 11.25
C ALA A 641 14.83 -4.45 12.08
N GLN A 642 14.70 -4.52 13.41
CA GLN A 642 15.50 -3.73 14.37
C GLN A 642 17.00 -4.04 14.32
N ASN A 643 17.38 -5.23 13.84
CA ASN A 643 18.75 -5.71 13.90
C ASN A 643 19.43 -5.83 12.53
N LEU A 644 18.77 -5.45 11.43
CA LEU A 644 19.35 -5.42 10.09
C LEU A 644 20.56 -4.47 10.02
N ARG A 645 21.54 -4.82 9.17
CA ARG A 645 22.83 -4.13 9.02
C ARG A 645 23.16 -3.82 7.57
N ASN A 646 22.14 -3.55 6.77
CA ASN A 646 22.21 -3.32 5.33
C ASN A 646 22.55 -1.87 4.93
N GLY A 647 23.11 -1.09 5.86
CA GLY A 647 23.59 0.28 5.60
C GLY A 647 22.51 1.36 5.67
N SER A 648 22.96 2.61 5.80
CA SER A 648 22.10 3.77 6.11
C SER A 648 21.15 4.24 5.00
N PRO A 649 21.39 4.05 3.69
CA PRO A 649 20.38 4.29 2.67
C PRO A 649 19.16 3.36 2.79
N GLY A 650 19.30 2.21 3.45
CA GLY A 650 18.25 1.22 3.57
C GLY A 650 17.73 0.72 2.21
N PHE A 651 16.64 -0.04 2.21
CA PHE A 651 15.91 -0.41 0.99
C PHE A 651 14.54 0.28 0.90
N ILE A 652 13.88 0.22 -0.25
CA ILE A 652 12.44 0.48 -0.36
C ILE A 652 11.70 -0.84 -0.34
N GLY A 653 10.83 -1.02 0.66
CA GLY A 653 10.03 -2.23 0.84
C GLY A 653 8.62 -2.08 0.28
N TYR A 654 8.11 -3.10 -0.38
CA TYR A 654 6.70 -3.26 -0.69
C TYR A 654 6.24 -4.62 -0.16
N ALA A 655 5.17 -4.64 0.63
CA ALA A 655 4.58 -5.89 1.11
C ALA A 655 3.15 -6.09 0.59
N ASP A 656 2.98 -7.11 -0.25
CA ASP A 656 1.67 -7.71 -0.50
C ASP A 656 1.33 -8.66 0.66
N SER A 657 0.89 -8.05 1.76
CA SER A 657 0.67 -8.76 3.01
C SER A 657 -0.22 -7.98 3.99
N CYS A 658 -0.93 -8.72 4.83
CA CYS A 658 -1.78 -8.23 5.90
C CYS A 658 -0.98 -7.48 6.99
N LEU A 659 -1.50 -6.35 7.49
CA LEU A 659 -1.11 -5.68 8.75
C LEU A 659 0.36 -5.28 8.96
N THR A 660 1.26 -5.54 8.02
CA THR A 660 2.69 -5.23 8.17
C THR A 660 2.97 -3.73 8.34
N ASN A 661 1.96 -2.89 8.06
CA ASN A 661 1.98 -1.46 8.20
C ASN A 661 0.93 -0.92 9.19
N GLY A 662 0.51 -1.73 10.16
CA GLY A 662 -0.51 -1.38 11.17
C GLY A 662 -0.02 -0.40 12.25
N PHE A 663 0.42 0.79 11.83
CA PHE A 663 1.05 1.83 12.67
C PHE A 663 0.11 2.50 13.69
N ASP A 664 -1.14 2.09 13.80
CA ASP A 664 -2.14 2.75 14.66
C ASP A 664 -2.32 2.10 16.04
N THR A 665 -1.56 1.04 16.36
CA THR A 665 -1.77 0.24 17.57
C THR A 665 -0.50 0.04 18.41
N ASN A 666 0.51 -0.63 17.86
CA ASN A 666 1.88 -0.78 18.38
C ASN A 666 2.84 -0.68 17.20
N ASP A 667 4.11 -0.38 17.47
CA ASP A 667 5.18 -0.36 16.47
C ASP A 667 5.14 -1.61 15.58
N ALA A 668 4.74 -1.41 14.33
CA ALA A 668 4.72 -2.43 13.31
C ALA A 668 6.14 -2.74 12.84
N MET A 669 6.28 -3.89 12.17
CA MET A 669 7.53 -4.28 11.53
C MET A 669 8.03 -3.20 10.54
N SER A 670 7.13 -2.52 9.83
CA SER A 670 7.48 -1.41 8.94
C SER A 670 8.10 -0.22 9.68
N GLU A 671 7.58 0.15 10.85
CA GLU A 671 8.12 1.22 11.68
C GLU A 671 9.51 0.84 12.19
N ALA A 672 9.68 -0.39 12.68
CA ALA A 672 10.98 -0.93 13.07
C ALA A 672 12.02 -0.92 11.93
N LEU A 673 11.59 -1.17 10.68
CA LEU A 673 12.47 -1.06 9.51
C LEU A 673 12.90 0.39 9.27
N LEU A 674 11.98 1.35 9.37
CA LEU A 674 12.27 2.77 9.14
C LEU A 674 13.17 3.35 10.23
N LEU A 675 12.92 2.98 11.49
CA LEU A 675 13.58 3.54 12.67
C LEU A 675 14.88 2.83 13.06
N ASN A 676 15.29 1.78 12.33
CA ASN A 676 16.60 1.18 12.51
C ASN A 676 17.70 2.07 11.91
N GLY A 677 18.53 2.70 12.74
CA GLY A 677 19.65 3.55 12.29
C GLY A 677 20.85 2.79 11.70
N ALA A 678 20.95 1.47 11.88
CA ALA A 678 22.02 0.65 11.32
C ALA A 678 21.65 0.01 9.95
N GLY A 679 20.39 0.13 9.52
CA GLY A 679 19.87 -0.56 8.34
C GLY A 679 18.37 -0.37 8.14
N GLY A 680 17.68 -1.44 7.75
CA GLY A 680 16.25 -1.46 7.48
C GLY A 680 15.86 -0.78 6.17
N ALA A 681 14.70 -0.13 6.18
CA ALA A 681 14.11 0.50 4.99
C ALA A 681 14.13 2.03 5.11
N VAL A 682 14.26 2.74 3.98
CA VAL A 682 14.05 4.21 3.92
C VAL A 682 12.62 4.57 3.54
N GLY A 683 11.90 3.62 2.95
CA GLY A 683 10.49 3.74 2.63
C GLY A 683 9.84 2.35 2.60
N TYR A 684 8.59 2.27 3.00
CA TYR A 684 7.84 1.03 3.08
C TYR A 684 6.38 1.27 2.68
N VAL A 685 5.89 0.47 1.73
CA VAL A 685 4.48 0.45 1.32
C VAL A 685 3.86 -0.87 1.78
N GLY A 686 2.79 -0.78 2.56
CA GLY A 686 2.11 -1.97 3.09
C GLY A 686 0.77 -1.64 3.74
N ASN A 687 0.08 -2.68 4.19
CA ASN A 687 -1.31 -2.57 4.64
C ASN A 687 -1.43 -2.37 6.16
N THR A 688 -2.25 -1.40 6.58
CA THR A 688 -2.62 -1.16 7.99
C THR A 688 -3.61 -2.20 8.52
N ARG A 689 -4.36 -2.81 7.60
CA ARG A 689 -5.32 -3.89 7.85
C ARG A 689 -5.04 -5.05 6.90
N PHE A 690 -6.01 -5.94 6.76
CA PHE A 690 -5.89 -7.12 5.92
C PHE A 690 -5.70 -6.78 4.44
N SER A 691 -5.16 -7.72 3.65
CA SER A 691 -5.02 -7.66 2.20
C SER A 691 -5.29 -9.02 1.59
N TRP A 692 -5.72 -9.08 0.33
CA TRP A 692 -6.33 -10.28 -0.26
C TRP A 692 -5.51 -10.88 -1.38
N ILE A 693 -5.43 -12.21 -1.34
CA ILE A 693 -4.78 -13.04 -2.36
C ILE A 693 -5.26 -12.65 -3.76
N GLY A 694 -4.31 -12.29 -4.61
CA GLY A 694 -4.52 -11.88 -6.01
C GLY A 694 -4.95 -10.42 -6.21
N VAL A 695 -5.60 -9.77 -5.24
CA VAL A 695 -5.90 -8.32 -5.32
C VAL A 695 -4.62 -7.52 -5.10
N GLY A 696 -3.82 -7.87 -4.10
CA GLY A 696 -2.61 -7.13 -3.74
C GLY A 696 -1.52 -7.13 -4.83
N ASP A 697 -1.44 -8.21 -5.62
CA ASP A 697 -0.51 -8.36 -6.75
C ASP A 697 -0.78 -7.33 -7.88
N ASP A 698 -2.05 -7.05 -8.22
CA ASP A 698 -2.39 -5.99 -9.18
C ASP A 698 -1.91 -4.60 -8.71
N PHE A 699 -2.08 -4.32 -7.41
CA PHE A 699 -1.62 -3.08 -6.79
C PHE A 699 -0.10 -2.99 -6.76
N GLN A 700 0.59 -4.09 -6.44
CA GLN A 700 2.04 -4.19 -6.44
C GLN A 700 2.61 -3.96 -7.85
N ARG A 701 2.05 -4.63 -8.85
CA ARG A 701 2.48 -4.44 -10.24
C ARG A 701 2.23 -3.02 -10.73
N ALA A 702 1.13 -2.39 -10.33
CA ALA A 702 0.87 -0.99 -10.68
C ALA A 702 1.91 -0.04 -10.07
N PHE A 703 2.32 -0.27 -8.82
CA PHE A 703 3.38 0.50 -8.15
C PHE A 703 4.70 0.42 -8.93
N PHE A 704 5.11 -0.80 -9.29
CA PHE A 704 6.36 -1.01 -10.03
C PHE A 704 6.28 -0.62 -11.50
N HIS A 705 5.09 -0.72 -12.13
CA HIS A 705 4.85 -0.18 -13.46
C HIS A 705 5.06 1.34 -13.49
N ARG A 706 4.54 2.03 -12.48
CA ARG A 706 4.66 3.48 -12.35
C ARG A 706 6.12 3.94 -12.30
N LEU A 707 7.03 3.11 -11.75
CA LEU A 707 8.47 3.39 -11.67
C LEU A 707 9.13 3.56 -13.05
N ALA A 708 8.58 2.97 -14.11
CA ALA A 708 9.07 3.19 -15.47
C ALA A 708 8.86 4.64 -15.95
N SER A 709 7.82 5.31 -15.45
CA SER A 709 7.43 6.67 -15.86
C SER A 709 7.87 7.78 -14.91
N THR A 710 7.82 7.54 -13.60
CA THR A 710 8.17 8.51 -12.55
C THR A 710 8.95 7.82 -11.45
N ARG A 711 9.66 8.61 -10.64
CA ARG A 711 10.57 8.11 -9.60
C ARG A 711 10.11 8.45 -8.19
N HIS A 712 9.15 9.34 -8.02
CA HIS A 712 8.76 9.79 -6.68
C HIS A 712 7.93 8.73 -5.97
N LEU A 713 8.38 8.33 -4.77
CA LEU A 713 7.78 7.23 -4.01
C LEU A 713 6.29 7.44 -3.71
N GLY A 714 5.88 8.68 -3.46
CA GLY A 714 4.47 9.06 -3.30
C GLY A 714 3.63 8.76 -4.54
N LEU A 715 4.11 9.14 -5.72
CA LEU A 715 3.41 8.86 -6.99
C LEU A 715 3.39 7.36 -7.33
N LEU A 716 4.41 6.61 -6.91
CA LEU A 716 4.38 5.15 -7.02
C LEU A 716 3.27 4.58 -6.12
N ASN A 717 3.16 5.04 -4.87
CA ASN A 717 2.08 4.62 -3.97
C ASN A 717 0.68 5.03 -4.50
N ASP A 718 0.56 6.16 -5.17
CA ASP A 718 -0.71 6.67 -5.72
C ASP A 718 -1.21 5.89 -6.95
N SER A 719 -0.36 5.03 -7.55
CA SER A 719 -0.82 4.10 -8.61
C SER A 719 -1.87 3.11 -8.12
N ARG A 720 -2.04 2.92 -6.80
CA ARG A 720 -3.13 2.12 -6.22
C ARG A 720 -4.52 2.57 -6.67
N LEU A 721 -4.67 3.83 -7.06
CA LEU A 721 -5.93 4.38 -7.55
C LEU A 721 -6.19 4.04 -9.03
N THR A 722 -5.14 3.76 -9.81
CA THR A 722 -5.30 3.50 -11.25
C THR A 722 -5.80 2.10 -11.57
N VAL A 723 -5.80 1.21 -10.58
CA VAL A 723 -6.34 -0.15 -10.71
C VAL A 723 -7.80 -0.26 -10.25
N TRP A 724 -8.39 0.82 -9.75
CA TRP A 724 -9.79 0.84 -9.34
C TRP A 724 -10.72 0.48 -10.51
N GLY A 725 -11.55 -0.55 -10.31
CA GLY A 725 -12.50 -1.05 -11.30
C GLY A 725 -11.88 -1.89 -12.43
N THR A 726 -10.57 -2.16 -12.40
CA THR A 726 -9.87 -2.89 -13.47
C THR A 726 -9.34 -4.27 -13.05
N THR A 727 -9.31 -4.58 -11.76
CA THR A 727 -8.72 -5.84 -11.26
C THR A 727 -9.59 -7.07 -11.56
N GLY A 728 -10.87 -6.86 -11.87
CA GLY A 728 -11.86 -7.92 -12.01
C GLY A 728 -12.39 -8.47 -10.68
N TYR A 729 -11.86 -8.00 -9.54
CA TYR A 729 -12.37 -8.30 -8.22
C TYR A 729 -13.57 -7.42 -7.85
N TRP A 730 -14.27 -7.83 -6.80
CA TRP A 730 -15.37 -7.05 -6.25
C TRP A 730 -14.86 -5.68 -5.75
N ARG A 731 -15.56 -4.58 -6.08
CA ARG A 731 -15.16 -3.19 -5.78
C ARG A 731 -14.88 -2.93 -4.30
N GLY A 732 -15.54 -3.65 -3.38
CA GLY A 732 -15.21 -3.56 -1.97
C GLY A 732 -13.76 -3.94 -1.67
N TYR A 733 -13.19 -4.92 -2.39
CA TYR A 733 -11.82 -5.42 -2.18
C TYR A 733 -10.81 -4.37 -2.61
N GLU A 734 -11.03 -3.77 -3.78
CA GLU A 734 -10.19 -2.70 -4.30
C GLU A 734 -10.23 -1.48 -3.36
N ARG A 735 -11.42 -1.11 -2.85
CA ARG A 735 -11.58 0.07 -2.00
C ARG A 735 -10.91 -0.12 -0.65
N TRP A 736 -11.07 -1.31 -0.08
CA TRP A 736 -10.36 -1.72 1.12
C TRP A 736 -8.85 -1.59 0.93
N GLN A 737 -8.33 -2.16 -0.16
CA GLN A 737 -6.90 -2.13 -0.48
C GLN A 737 -6.38 -0.69 -0.67
N ILE A 738 -7.16 0.20 -1.29
CA ILE A 738 -6.80 1.62 -1.44
C ILE A 738 -6.66 2.31 -0.06
N PHE A 739 -7.54 1.99 0.89
CA PHE A 739 -7.51 2.58 2.22
C PHE A 739 -6.40 1.99 3.10
N SER A 740 -6.20 0.67 3.04
CA SER A 740 -5.24 -0.02 3.90
C SER A 740 -3.79 0.22 3.46
N LEU A 741 -3.53 0.38 2.16
CA LEU A 741 -2.19 0.55 1.63
C LEU A 741 -1.68 1.99 1.86
N ASN A 742 -0.66 2.13 2.69
CA ASN A 742 -0.08 3.42 3.08
C ASN A 742 1.43 3.43 2.87
N LEU A 743 1.99 4.62 2.62
CA LEU A 743 3.43 4.85 2.52
C LEU A 743 3.99 5.37 3.84
N LEU A 744 4.84 4.57 4.50
CA LEU A 744 5.76 5.08 5.51
C LEU A 744 7.07 5.45 4.82
N GLY A 745 7.46 6.71 4.86
CA GLY A 745 8.58 7.25 4.09
C GLY A 745 8.31 8.65 3.57
N ASP A 746 9.34 9.23 2.97
CA ASP A 746 9.25 10.53 2.32
C ASP A 746 8.58 10.39 0.93
N PRO A 747 7.43 11.04 0.67
CA PRO A 747 6.74 10.89 -0.60
C PRO A 747 7.48 11.52 -1.79
N GLU A 748 8.36 12.52 -1.56
CA GLU A 748 9.13 13.14 -2.64
C GLU A 748 10.37 12.30 -3.02
N LEU A 749 10.83 11.40 -2.14
CA LEU A 749 12.03 10.60 -2.35
C LEU A 749 12.03 9.91 -3.73
N ARG A 750 13.14 10.07 -4.45
CA ARG A 750 13.25 9.65 -5.85
C ARG A 750 13.90 8.27 -5.96
N VAL A 751 13.09 7.26 -6.19
CA VAL A 751 13.51 5.88 -6.39
C VAL A 751 14.48 5.76 -7.55
N TYR A 752 15.57 5.06 -7.32
CA TYR A 752 16.60 4.80 -8.29
C TYR A 752 16.22 3.66 -9.28
N ARG A 753 16.53 3.80 -10.59
CA ARG A 753 16.16 2.85 -11.65
C ARG A 753 17.31 2.06 -12.30
N ALA A 754 18.56 2.45 -12.06
CA ALA A 754 19.75 1.85 -12.68
C ALA A 754 21.00 2.19 -11.85
N ALA A 755 22.20 1.75 -12.24
CA ALA A 755 23.43 2.34 -11.68
C ALA A 755 23.57 3.82 -12.11
N PHE A 756 23.98 4.71 -11.21
CA PHE A 756 24.07 6.15 -11.51
C PHE A 756 25.49 6.67 -11.71
N PRO A 757 25.63 7.74 -12.50
CA PRO A 757 26.76 8.65 -12.38
C PRO A 757 26.57 9.56 -11.15
N ARG A 758 27.68 9.84 -10.47
CA ARG A 758 27.75 10.83 -9.40
C ARG A 758 28.14 12.17 -10.02
N LEU A 759 27.46 13.25 -9.61
CA LEU A 759 27.93 14.61 -9.88
C LEU A 759 29.21 14.87 -9.07
N VAL A 760 30.16 15.54 -9.69
CA VAL A 760 31.38 16.02 -9.03
C VAL A 760 31.38 17.54 -9.07
N ILE A 761 31.60 18.16 -7.91
CA ILE A 761 31.82 19.59 -7.78
C ILE A 761 33.34 19.81 -7.89
N GLU A 762 33.78 20.39 -9.00
CA GLU A 762 35.19 20.71 -9.24
C GLU A 762 35.56 21.98 -8.46
N ALA A 763 36.19 21.79 -7.28
CA ALA A 763 36.44 22.88 -6.33
C ALA A 763 37.58 23.84 -6.73
N GLU A 764 38.39 23.48 -7.74
CA GLU A 764 39.61 24.22 -8.13
C GLU A 764 39.39 25.70 -8.48
N HIS A 765 38.18 26.06 -8.88
CA HIS A 765 37.84 27.39 -9.38
C HIS A 765 37.01 28.22 -8.40
N ILE A 766 36.63 27.67 -7.23
CA ILE A 766 35.72 28.32 -6.28
C ILE A 766 36.28 29.68 -5.84
N GLY A 767 37.57 29.76 -5.49
CA GLY A 767 38.23 31.01 -5.12
C GLY A 767 38.37 32.04 -6.26
N ARG A 768 38.09 31.66 -7.51
CA ARG A 768 37.95 32.57 -8.66
C ARG A 768 36.50 32.98 -8.92
N GLY A 769 35.57 32.49 -8.10
CA GLY A 769 34.14 32.74 -8.20
C GLY A 769 33.44 31.92 -9.27
N ARG A 770 33.90 30.70 -9.58
CA ARG A 770 33.24 29.79 -10.53
C ARG A 770 33.39 28.34 -10.06
N LEU A 771 32.46 27.47 -10.41
CA LEU A 771 32.66 26.03 -10.24
C LEU A 771 32.12 25.26 -11.44
N GLN A 772 32.61 24.03 -11.63
CA GLN A 772 32.14 23.14 -12.68
C GLN A 772 31.50 21.89 -12.07
N ILE A 773 30.41 21.44 -12.68
CA ILE A 773 29.77 20.17 -12.36
C ILE A 773 30.05 19.17 -13.48
N THR A 774 30.67 18.05 -13.12
CA THR A 774 31.08 17.00 -14.06
C THR A 774 30.59 15.62 -13.62
N VAL A 775 30.74 14.66 -14.53
CA VAL A 775 30.53 13.23 -14.29
C VAL A 775 31.81 12.49 -14.67
N PRO A 776 32.39 11.67 -13.77
CA PRO A 776 33.62 10.94 -14.07
C PRO A 776 33.43 9.88 -15.15
N GLN A 777 34.54 9.40 -15.73
CA GLN A 777 34.52 8.34 -16.72
C GLN A 777 34.31 6.96 -16.11
N TYR A 778 33.38 6.18 -16.67
CA TYR A 778 32.97 4.88 -16.13
C TYR A 778 32.49 3.90 -17.21
N GLU A 779 32.44 2.61 -16.88
CA GLU A 779 31.89 1.58 -17.76
C GLU A 779 30.37 1.80 -18.06
N PRO A 780 29.90 1.48 -19.29
CA PRO A 780 28.48 1.59 -19.66
C PRO A 780 27.59 0.60 -18.90
N VAL A 781 26.42 1.05 -18.42
CA VAL A 781 25.36 0.20 -17.85
C VAL A 781 24.03 0.58 -18.51
N PRO A 782 23.19 -0.39 -18.95
CA PRO A 782 21.87 -0.09 -19.52
C PRO A 782 21.01 0.79 -18.59
N GLY A 783 20.37 1.82 -19.15
CA GLY A 783 19.50 2.75 -18.40
C GLY A 783 20.22 3.83 -17.60
N ARG A 784 21.55 3.93 -17.70
CA ARG A 784 22.35 4.95 -17.03
C ARG A 784 22.39 6.28 -17.82
N PRO A 785 22.13 7.43 -17.20
CA PRO A 785 22.30 8.74 -17.85
C PRO A 785 23.77 9.12 -18.06
N GLY A 786 24.08 9.83 -19.16
CA GLY A 786 25.31 10.62 -19.34
C GLY A 786 26.60 9.87 -19.67
N ASP A 787 27.29 10.35 -20.71
CA ASP A 787 28.70 10.08 -20.97
C ASP A 787 29.60 10.90 -20.00
N PRO A 788 30.87 10.52 -19.81
CA PRO A 788 31.80 11.27 -18.97
C PRO A 788 31.96 12.71 -19.48
N GLY A 789 31.91 13.71 -18.60
CA GLY A 789 32.05 15.10 -19.02
C GLY A 789 31.22 16.10 -18.21
N PRO A 790 31.08 17.34 -18.70
CA PRO A 790 30.32 18.38 -18.04
C PRO A 790 28.80 18.09 -18.02
N VAL A 791 28.11 18.58 -17.00
CA VAL A 791 26.65 18.41 -16.84
C VAL A 791 25.93 19.73 -17.04
N GLU A 792 25.22 19.86 -18.15
CA GLU A 792 24.33 20.99 -18.42
C GLU A 792 23.06 20.94 -17.57
N GLY A 793 22.63 22.10 -17.08
CA GLY A 793 21.36 22.24 -16.39
C GLY A 793 21.32 21.57 -15.01
N ALA A 794 22.47 21.30 -14.40
CA ALA A 794 22.56 20.90 -13.01
C ALA A 794 22.21 22.11 -12.13
N LEU A 795 21.36 21.89 -11.14
CA LEU A 795 21.02 22.91 -10.16
C LEU A 795 22.14 22.97 -9.14
N VAL A 796 22.63 24.18 -8.84
CA VAL A 796 23.69 24.42 -7.87
C VAL A 796 23.14 25.36 -6.81
N HIS A 797 22.92 24.83 -5.61
CA HIS A 797 22.57 25.61 -4.42
C HIS A 797 23.84 25.95 -3.65
N VAL A 798 23.97 27.21 -3.28
CA VAL A 798 25.12 27.74 -2.54
C VAL A 798 24.60 28.47 -1.31
N ARG A 799 25.03 28.04 -0.12
CA ARG A 799 24.68 28.66 1.16
C ARG A 799 25.90 29.29 1.82
N VAL A 800 25.74 30.53 2.28
CA VAL A 800 26.74 31.29 3.03
C VAL A 800 26.07 31.96 4.22
N GLY A 801 26.23 31.38 5.41
CA GLY A 801 25.43 31.77 6.58
C GLY A 801 23.93 31.60 6.30
N ASP A 802 23.17 32.69 6.37
CA ASP A 802 21.72 32.73 6.09
C ASP A 802 21.39 33.08 4.62
N VAL A 803 22.39 33.37 3.80
CA VAL A 803 22.20 33.72 2.38
C VAL A 803 22.25 32.47 1.53
N GLU A 804 21.26 32.30 0.65
CA GLU A 804 21.15 31.16 -0.26
C GLU A 804 21.01 31.62 -1.71
N HIS A 805 21.75 30.99 -2.62
CA HIS A 805 21.69 31.22 -4.06
C HIS A 805 21.34 29.92 -4.79
N LEU A 806 20.45 30.02 -5.77
CA LEU A 806 20.07 28.91 -6.64
C LEU A 806 20.51 29.23 -8.06
N LEU A 807 21.42 28.41 -8.60
CA LEU A 807 22.07 28.63 -9.88
C LEU A 807 21.90 27.40 -10.78
N THR A 808 22.21 27.53 -12.06
CA THR A 808 22.12 26.43 -13.02
C THR A 808 23.34 26.42 -13.92
N THR A 809 23.90 25.24 -14.17
CA THR A 809 25.08 25.10 -15.02
C THR A 809 24.78 25.33 -16.50
N ASP A 810 25.73 25.93 -17.21
CA ASP A 810 25.73 26.07 -18.67
C ASP A 810 26.03 24.73 -19.39
N ALA A 811 26.06 24.76 -20.72
CA ALA A 811 26.32 23.58 -21.57
C ALA A 811 27.69 22.92 -21.29
N ASP A 812 28.66 23.68 -20.77
CA ASP A 812 29.99 23.22 -20.38
C ASP A 812 30.07 22.86 -18.89
N GLY A 813 28.93 22.80 -18.20
CA GLY A 813 28.81 22.40 -16.80
C GLY A 813 29.25 23.46 -15.81
N TRP A 814 29.48 24.70 -16.25
CA TRP A 814 29.98 25.76 -15.39
C TRP A 814 28.88 26.61 -14.79
N VAL A 815 29.17 27.20 -13.62
CA VAL A 815 28.33 28.19 -12.98
C VAL A 815 29.17 29.27 -12.30
N ASP A 816 28.78 30.53 -12.48
CA ASP A 816 29.44 31.68 -11.85
C ASP A 816 28.85 31.91 -10.44
N LEU A 817 29.73 31.97 -9.44
CA LEU A 817 29.34 32.20 -8.05
C LEU A 817 29.16 33.71 -7.79
N PRO A 818 28.07 34.12 -7.12
CA PRO A 818 27.85 35.52 -6.82
C PRO A 818 28.93 36.06 -5.84
N GLN A 819 29.18 37.38 -5.92
CA GLN A 819 30.37 37.98 -5.29
C GLN A 819 30.40 37.88 -3.77
N ASP A 820 29.23 37.88 -3.15
CA ASP A 820 28.99 37.74 -1.71
C ASP A 820 29.35 36.34 -1.16
N VAL A 821 29.61 35.38 -2.04
CA VAL A 821 30.07 34.02 -1.66
C VAL A 821 31.58 33.97 -1.39
N ARG A 822 32.35 34.91 -1.94
CA ARG A 822 33.83 34.86 -1.93
C ARG A 822 34.41 35.14 -0.55
N GLY A 823 35.46 34.39 -0.16
CA GLY A 823 36.15 34.58 1.12
C GLY A 823 35.36 34.17 2.36
N HIS A 824 34.30 33.39 2.18
CA HIS A 824 33.47 32.84 3.25
C HIS A 824 33.53 31.30 3.27
N HIS A 825 33.02 30.72 4.36
CA HIS A 825 32.69 29.30 4.38
C HIS A 825 31.39 29.09 3.61
N VAL A 826 31.42 28.17 2.64
CA VAL A 826 30.33 27.93 1.70
C VAL A 826 29.93 26.47 1.72
N GLU A 827 28.63 26.22 1.66
CA GLU A 827 28.06 24.88 1.47
C GLU A 827 27.43 24.82 0.10
N ILE A 828 27.79 23.81 -0.69
CA ILE A 828 27.39 23.68 -2.08
C ILE A 828 26.70 22.33 -2.28
N THR A 829 25.48 22.36 -2.80
CA THR A 829 24.75 21.17 -3.24
C THR A 829 24.52 21.24 -4.75
N ALA A 830 24.92 20.21 -5.48
CA ALA A 830 24.60 20.08 -6.90
C ALA A 830 23.63 18.92 -7.11
N SER A 831 22.54 19.16 -7.83
CA SER A 831 21.52 18.16 -8.12
C SER A 831 21.09 18.16 -9.59
N ARG A 832 20.79 16.98 -10.12
CA ARG A 832 20.29 16.79 -11.49
C ARG A 832 19.48 15.50 -11.55
N ASP A 833 18.32 15.53 -12.21
CA ASP A 833 17.55 14.30 -12.34
C ASP A 833 18.33 13.22 -13.10
N GLY A 834 18.25 11.99 -12.60
CA GLY A 834 19.04 10.86 -13.07
C GLY A 834 20.47 10.77 -12.51
N TYR A 835 20.89 11.65 -11.59
CA TYR A 835 22.22 11.62 -10.97
C TYR A 835 22.11 11.51 -9.44
N VAL A 836 23.22 11.12 -8.81
CA VAL A 836 23.40 11.25 -7.36
C VAL A 836 23.85 12.67 -7.06
N ASP A 837 23.17 13.32 -6.12
CA ASP A 837 23.48 14.69 -5.68
C ASP A 837 24.90 14.76 -5.09
N ALA A 838 25.59 15.86 -5.38
CA ALA A 838 26.90 16.17 -4.81
C ALA A 838 26.77 17.21 -3.71
N TYR A 839 27.59 17.05 -2.67
CA TYR A 839 27.70 18.01 -1.58
C TYR A 839 29.17 18.33 -1.31
N LEU A 840 29.48 19.61 -1.05
CA LEU A 840 30.81 20.09 -0.72
C LEU A 840 30.71 21.23 0.31
N GLU A 841 31.48 21.12 1.38
CA GLU A 841 31.81 22.26 2.26
C GLU A 841 33.19 22.77 1.87
N HIS A 842 33.32 24.10 1.73
CA HIS A 842 34.57 24.73 1.34
C HIS A 842 34.78 26.02 2.12
N ASP A 843 35.98 26.22 2.68
CA ASP A 843 36.36 27.49 3.31
C ASP A 843 37.33 28.25 2.40
N ASP A 844 36.81 29.27 1.73
CA ASP A 844 37.57 30.09 0.78
C ASP A 844 38.51 31.09 1.50
N ARG A 845 38.51 31.11 2.85
CA ARG A 845 39.40 31.98 3.65
C ARG A 845 40.88 31.60 3.53
N GLU A 846 41.20 30.33 3.22
CA GLU A 846 42.59 29.87 3.12
C GLU A 846 43.32 30.38 1.87
N PHE A 847 42.61 30.71 0.78
CA PHE A 847 43.22 31.24 -0.45
C PHE A 847 43.52 32.74 -0.40
N SER A 848 42.82 33.52 0.44
CA SER A 848 43.09 34.96 0.56
C SER A 848 44.36 35.28 1.36
N ALA A 849 44.85 34.34 2.18
CA ALA A 849 46.03 34.55 3.03
C ALA A 849 47.39 34.39 2.31
N THR A 850 47.40 33.83 1.09
CA THR A 850 48.63 33.59 0.31
C THR A 850 48.74 34.46 -0.95
N ALA A 851 47.81 35.40 -1.15
CA ALA A 851 47.77 36.31 -2.29
C ALA A 851 47.73 37.81 -1.90
N MET A 852 48.32 38.17 -0.75
CA MET A 852 48.69 39.56 -0.42
C MET A 852 50.19 39.71 -0.25
#